data_AF-A0A956HK14-F1
#
_entry.id   AF-A0A956HK14-F1
#
_cell.length_a   1.000
_cell.length_b   1.000
_cell.length_c   1.000
_cell.angle_alpha   90.00
_cell.angle_beta   90.00
_cell.angle_gamma   90.00
#
_symmetry.space_group_name_H-M   'P 1'
#
loop_
_entity.id
_entity.type
_entity.pdbx_description
1 polymer ?
#
loop_
_entity_poly.entity_id
_entity_poly.type
_entity_poly.pdbx_seq_one_letter_code
_entity_poly.pdbx_strand_id
1 'polypeptide(L)'
;MTATDQAAGESLDLTSLKAALDELVQRTRAPAMDPDPTRSDWATVAAPITAIRTIVDQRVLAPVEAMLERHAQDPELTGVLNSIRQAAADLVGDAAALLFASGLEIEARAWIERAAKIGADQPAGVLLADARQHPARFARLIRAWWLMHQGPRRFKEAQRVAAELVKDDAWPAIVASARVILAAQKPLEKAPTLFTLNGCGVRMYGERDLLDDGSYVSTRFATLVFLPLFPIDAFRVAPGEDGGWYFLARAPLSRVARVWRYAAAGLFALLLISWATESYRNSPDRRLEAAIAAVAEDEARADDPAAREAVLSRYEEILTDYPEASTDAARPALEAVVRLASADLPDPLTLAAISSVKRIVRRFESLPLSVRSGPGSRPMVDRLIGWADQLGDADEAALEGQLRLLADAARLAVNDAERRDDLSSKTRAIQLRLAGMIEREWPLAAIERYAEHADDPSARAAAAALIDALDNGPSVWIELAPAIERWAARAAGTEQAASAERAMARLAAAREALSDPRRLEALVSTDPEVVTAALTPGDQEVAVALAGLWRAQGDDKAALAVLEALGPPGRMVTATQLMLASVLADGDELARAEALLQRILRHKLPAFEQARAAYDAAATKLQTALVERGKAGDLPQELIRALEGAPESEQPTIFGAWVGEQLSADPEINALREAYLQRAEVVPVALQLGLTQLRQANATTGDHRQELLTAAEQTFLSIQGEAEGVPTFHLGLGQVYHRLGKKEEGEQEFAQLLASDDPELKLGVASAYRELGLEARAREVATAVFESAPTASRQQAATILALLADDRVEKKRWLAAGDPNSPFVQEALLSIEAAERFAEGDLAGADARYAEVLERQLANAKTDVASANNAALTMGRRYLCTGRTTFVDESVAALDAARSLDPDNALLVGNLAHTLDYQAALKLLSPWIDTERLPLSPEHASTLLSQIAAGPSGEAMRRAIRESATVRRSIDLHRQESLLAPGRASAYLGELDWYINSRDVDGVRLLRARLESIDGFDTSASARARERWMSGEDDEELREEIDQQLARLDRAEKQGGRRLNAATHAAILSLRGDTLRLRASLDDSVESLAAATHAYAQAREVWPAIGVEGDLVQTGLMAIIHRARERSPELTDLWERERRRLGAHGVLLTLATKAAPAAAINEALRADQELANVIELARTVDVTHGKPVIWALAVVAEESTLEAAARAGLESEYSAVAREIAAVLDPESPIAVIEKTLPLTSD
;
A
#
# COMPACT_ATOMS: atom_id res chain seq x y z
N MET A 1 59.44 112.61 -26.41
CA MET A 1 59.96 113.45 -27.51
C MET A 1 60.99 112.61 -28.24
N THR A 2 60.73 112.39 -29.53
CA THR A 2 61.68 111.97 -30.59
C THR A 2 62.40 110.62 -30.44
N ALA A 3 61.64 109.55 -30.70
CA ALA A 3 62.02 108.44 -31.61
C ALA A 3 60.74 107.69 -32.08
N THR A 4 59.67 108.45 -32.34
CA THR A 4 58.41 108.00 -32.93
C THR A 4 58.55 108.09 -34.45
N ASP A 5 58.92 106.97 -35.08
CA ASP A 5 58.52 106.55 -36.43
C ASP A 5 59.25 105.27 -36.92
N GLN A 6 60.24 104.75 -36.17
CA GLN A 6 60.85 103.43 -36.45
C GLN A 6 60.06 102.24 -35.86
N ALA A 7 59.37 102.41 -34.72
CA ALA A 7 58.61 101.33 -34.07
C ALA A 7 57.27 100.97 -34.77
N ALA A 8 56.78 101.79 -35.70
CA ALA A 8 55.53 101.53 -36.42
C ALA A 8 55.72 100.59 -37.62
N GLY A 9 56.89 100.61 -38.27
CA GLY A 9 57.25 99.65 -39.33
C GLY A 9 57.67 98.28 -38.77
N GLU A 10 58.39 98.25 -37.64
CA GLU A 10 58.85 97.03 -36.97
C GLU A 10 57.73 96.26 -36.25
N SER A 11 56.77 96.96 -35.63
CA SER A 11 55.61 96.28 -35.03
C SER A 11 54.67 95.68 -36.08
N LEU A 12 54.61 96.24 -37.30
CA LEU A 12 53.82 95.69 -38.40
C LEU A 12 54.44 94.40 -38.97
N ASP A 13 55.77 94.30 -39.03
CA ASP A 13 56.50 93.11 -39.52
C ASP A 13 56.35 91.93 -38.53
N LEU A 14 56.54 92.18 -37.22
CA LEU A 14 56.36 91.17 -36.17
C LEU A 14 54.90 90.72 -36.02
N THR A 15 53.93 91.62 -36.13
CA THR A 15 52.51 91.27 -36.06
C THR A 15 52.10 90.42 -37.27
N SER A 16 52.61 90.75 -38.45
CA SER A 16 52.36 89.98 -39.68
C SER A 16 53.01 88.59 -39.62
N LEU A 17 54.24 88.49 -39.12
CA LEU A 17 54.92 87.22 -38.90
C LEU A 17 54.19 86.37 -37.86
N LYS A 18 53.81 86.95 -36.72
CA LYS A 18 53.03 86.24 -35.70
C LYS A 18 51.72 85.70 -36.26
N ALA A 19 51.00 86.51 -37.04
CA ALA A 19 49.78 86.07 -37.70
C ALA A 19 50.03 84.90 -38.69
N ALA A 20 51.15 84.92 -39.42
CA ALA A 20 51.56 83.83 -40.30
C ALA A 20 51.94 82.55 -39.53
N LEU A 21 52.64 82.68 -38.40
CA LEU A 21 52.99 81.54 -37.53
C LEU A 21 51.73 80.95 -36.86
N ASP A 22 50.83 81.78 -36.35
CA ASP A 22 49.55 81.34 -35.76
C ASP A 22 48.69 80.61 -36.81
N GLU A 23 48.62 81.13 -38.03
CA GLU A 23 47.95 80.47 -39.16
C GLU A 23 48.62 79.14 -39.52
N LEU A 24 49.95 79.08 -39.49
CA LEU A 24 50.71 77.86 -39.75
C LEU A 24 50.46 76.79 -38.69
N VAL A 25 50.40 77.16 -37.40
CA VAL A 25 50.03 76.25 -36.29
C VAL A 25 48.65 75.66 -36.53
N GLN A 26 47.66 76.50 -36.82
CA GLN A 26 46.28 76.06 -37.02
C GLN A 26 46.16 75.09 -38.20
N ARG A 27 46.88 75.35 -39.30
CA ARG A 27 46.86 74.51 -40.50
C ARG A 27 47.62 73.20 -40.31
N THR A 28 48.82 73.24 -39.76
CA THR A 28 49.65 72.03 -39.56
C THR A 28 49.07 71.09 -38.51
N ARG A 29 48.33 71.60 -37.52
CA ARG A 29 47.71 70.81 -36.45
C ARG A 29 46.24 70.48 -36.68
N ALA A 30 45.70 70.81 -37.84
CA ALA A 30 44.31 70.48 -38.17
C ALA A 30 44.09 68.95 -38.16
N PRO A 31 42.91 68.45 -37.73
CA PRO A 31 42.62 67.01 -37.67
C PRO A 31 42.79 66.25 -38.99
N ALA A 32 42.63 66.94 -40.13
CA ALA A 32 42.80 66.38 -41.46
C ALA A 32 44.27 66.33 -41.93
N MET A 33 45.21 66.86 -41.15
CA MET A 33 46.63 66.98 -41.47
C MET A 33 47.48 66.07 -40.57
N ASP A 34 47.18 64.76 -40.55
CA ASP A 34 48.00 63.74 -39.88
C ASP A 34 49.29 63.51 -40.70
N PRO A 35 50.50 63.80 -40.18
CA PRO A 35 51.76 63.58 -40.88
C PRO A 35 52.17 62.10 -40.86
N ASP A 36 51.26 61.22 -41.31
CA ASP A 36 51.49 59.79 -41.49
C ASP A 36 52.01 59.49 -42.90
N PRO A 37 53.27 59.06 -43.08
CA PRO A 37 53.81 58.71 -44.39
C PRO A 37 53.09 57.52 -45.05
N THR A 38 52.32 56.74 -44.29
CA THR A 38 51.58 55.58 -44.81
C THR A 38 50.17 55.93 -45.27
N ARG A 39 49.74 57.17 -45.05
CA ARG A 39 48.44 57.68 -45.52
C ARG A 39 48.41 57.73 -47.05
N SER A 40 47.31 57.27 -47.66
CA SER A 40 47.15 57.18 -49.12
C SER A 40 46.26 58.25 -49.76
N ASP A 41 45.49 59.00 -48.98
CA ASP A 41 44.49 59.98 -49.46
C ASP A 41 45.02 61.43 -49.53
N TRP A 42 46.34 61.62 -49.68
CA TRP A 42 46.97 62.95 -49.76
C TRP A 42 46.40 63.86 -50.85
N ALA A 43 45.87 63.29 -51.94
CA ALA A 43 45.21 64.05 -53.00
C ALA A 43 44.04 64.91 -52.48
N THR A 44 43.34 64.45 -51.43
CA THR A 44 42.19 65.17 -50.85
C THR A 44 42.60 66.43 -50.05
N VAL A 45 43.87 66.54 -49.66
CA VAL A 45 44.43 67.65 -48.89
C VAL A 45 45.50 68.43 -49.67
N ALA A 46 45.58 68.23 -50.99
CA ALA A 46 46.56 68.91 -51.85
C ALA A 46 46.46 70.44 -51.83
N ALA A 47 45.23 70.99 -51.77
CA ALA A 47 45.00 72.43 -51.67
C ALA A 47 45.47 73.01 -50.31
N PRO A 48 45.13 72.42 -49.14
CA PRO A 48 45.74 72.77 -47.86
C PRO A 48 47.27 72.71 -47.83
N ILE A 49 47.88 71.66 -48.41
CA ILE A 49 49.34 71.53 -48.50
C ILE A 49 49.94 72.67 -49.33
N THR A 50 49.32 73.02 -50.46
CA THR A 50 49.76 74.14 -51.30
C THR A 50 49.66 75.48 -50.55
N ALA A 51 48.62 75.68 -49.74
CA ALA A 51 48.51 76.88 -48.91
C ALA A 51 49.61 76.96 -47.83
N ILE A 52 49.94 75.83 -47.18
CA ILE A 52 51.06 75.76 -46.23
C ILE A 52 52.38 76.12 -46.93
N ARG A 53 52.62 75.63 -48.15
CA ARG A 53 53.80 75.99 -48.97
C ARG A 53 53.90 77.48 -49.22
N THR A 54 52.81 78.10 -49.68
CA THR A 54 52.78 79.55 -49.89
C THR A 54 53.06 80.32 -48.61
N ILE A 55 52.49 79.91 -47.47
CA ILE A 55 52.72 80.57 -46.17
C ILE A 55 54.18 80.43 -45.74
N VAL A 56 54.72 79.21 -45.77
CA VAL A 56 56.09 78.95 -45.32
C VAL A 56 57.11 79.70 -46.17
N ASP A 57 57.05 79.59 -47.50
CA ASP A 57 58.07 80.19 -48.37
C ASP A 57 57.96 81.72 -48.44
N GLN A 58 56.74 82.26 -48.59
CA GLN A 58 56.56 83.69 -48.86
C GLN A 58 56.36 84.54 -47.60
N ARG A 59 55.80 83.96 -46.53
CA ARG A 59 55.35 84.70 -45.33
C ARG A 59 56.08 84.32 -44.05
N VAL A 60 56.84 83.23 -44.03
CA VAL A 60 57.60 82.80 -42.83
C VAL A 60 59.11 82.78 -43.10
N LEU A 61 59.61 81.91 -43.98
CA LEU A 61 61.05 81.73 -44.19
C LEU A 61 61.73 83.01 -44.67
N ALA A 62 61.26 83.61 -45.77
CA ALA A 62 61.89 84.81 -46.32
C ALA A 62 61.82 86.02 -45.35
N PRO A 63 60.67 86.32 -44.69
CA PRO A 63 60.62 87.38 -43.68
C PRO A 63 61.48 87.12 -42.45
N VAL A 64 61.48 85.88 -41.92
CA VAL A 64 62.30 85.50 -40.75
C VAL A 64 63.78 85.64 -41.06
N GLU A 65 64.26 85.11 -42.18
CA GLU A 65 65.66 85.23 -42.59
C GLU A 65 66.06 86.71 -42.73
N ALA A 66 65.25 87.53 -43.42
CA ALA A 66 65.51 88.95 -43.59
C ALA A 66 65.48 89.75 -42.27
N MET A 67 64.64 89.35 -41.31
CA MET A 67 64.55 89.98 -39.99
C MET A 67 65.72 89.57 -39.09
N LEU A 68 66.10 88.29 -39.09
CA LEU A 68 67.24 87.79 -38.34
C LEU A 68 68.55 88.39 -38.85
N GLU A 69 68.69 88.59 -40.16
CA GLU A 69 69.86 89.26 -40.76
C GLU A 69 69.90 90.76 -40.42
N ARG A 70 68.75 91.45 -40.48
CA ARG A 70 68.65 92.88 -40.13
C ARG A 70 68.98 93.17 -38.66
N HIS A 71 68.60 92.29 -37.73
CA HIS A 71 68.73 92.51 -36.28
C HIS A 71 69.72 91.55 -35.60
N ALA A 72 70.62 90.92 -36.35
CA ALA A 72 71.52 89.87 -35.85
C ALA A 72 72.41 90.30 -34.66
N GLN A 73 72.71 91.59 -34.54
CA GLN A 73 73.60 92.14 -33.51
C GLN A 73 72.89 93.03 -32.49
N ASP A 74 71.55 93.02 -32.42
CA ASP A 74 70.80 93.81 -31.44
C ASP A 74 70.66 93.05 -30.09
N PRO A 75 71.35 93.48 -29.02
CA PRO A 75 71.32 92.78 -27.73
C PRO A 75 69.97 92.88 -27.02
N GLU A 76 69.22 93.97 -27.22
CA GLU A 76 67.94 94.20 -26.53
C GLU A 76 66.85 93.27 -27.08
N LEU A 77 66.94 92.91 -28.36
CA LEU A 77 65.99 92.00 -29.01
C LEU A 77 66.37 90.51 -28.94
N THR A 78 67.53 90.17 -28.37
CA THR A 78 68.07 88.79 -28.39
C THR A 78 67.08 87.75 -27.86
N GLY A 79 66.36 88.03 -26.77
CA GLY A 79 65.36 87.09 -26.21
C GLY A 79 64.14 86.88 -27.13
N VAL A 80 63.68 87.95 -27.78
CA VAL A 80 62.57 87.89 -28.74
C VAL A 80 63.00 87.17 -30.02
N LEU A 81 64.20 87.47 -30.53
CA LEU A 81 64.78 86.80 -31.71
C LEU A 81 64.99 85.30 -31.46
N ASN A 82 65.43 84.90 -30.26
CA ASN A 82 65.56 83.47 -29.91
C ASN A 82 64.20 82.76 -29.85
N SER A 83 63.18 83.42 -29.29
CA SER A 83 61.81 82.89 -29.29
C SER A 83 61.27 82.72 -30.72
N ILE A 84 61.56 83.67 -31.61
CA ILE A 84 61.18 83.58 -33.03
C ILE A 84 61.97 82.47 -33.74
N ARG A 85 63.29 82.34 -33.49
CA ARG A 85 64.11 81.25 -34.04
C ARG A 85 63.55 79.89 -33.65
N GLN A 86 63.21 79.69 -32.38
CA GLN A 86 62.59 78.46 -31.89
C GLN A 86 61.23 78.22 -32.56
N ALA A 87 60.33 79.20 -32.52
CA ALA A 87 58.96 79.04 -33.04
C ALA A 87 58.93 78.83 -34.56
N ALA A 88 59.72 79.58 -35.32
CA ALA A 88 59.82 79.41 -36.77
C ALA A 88 60.42 78.05 -37.13
N ALA A 89 61.47 77.62 -36.42
CA ALA A 89 62.08 76.31 -36.65
C ALA A 89 61.10 75.16 -36.34
N ASP A 90 60.43 75.18 -35.18
CA ASP A 90 59.45 74.14 -34.80
C ASP A 90 58.32 74.04 -35.83
N LEU A 91 57.71 75.17 -36.23
CA LEU A 91 56.53 75.16 -37.10
C LEU A 91 56.85 74.87 -38.56
N VAL A 92 58.01 75.33 -39.06
CA VAL A 92 58.48 74.91 -40.37
C VAL A 92 58.88 73.43 -40.34
N GLY A 93 59.40 72.93 -39.21
CA GLY A 93 59.61 71.51 -38.96
C GLY A 93 58.32 70.68 -39.06
N ASP A 94 57.26 71.11 -38.37
CA ASP A 94 55.93 70.49 -38.44
C ASP A 94 55.40 70.46 -39.89
N ALA A 95 55.54 71.58 -40.60
CA ALA A 95 55.12 71.70 -41.99
C ALA A 95 55.97 70.82 -42.94
N ALA A 96 57.27 70.71 -42.71
CA ALA A 96 58.16 69.86 -43.49
C ALA A 96 57.88 68.37 -43.26
N ALA A 97 57.49 67.97 -42.04
CA ALA A 97 57.04 66.61 -41.77
C ALA A 97 55.78 66.24 -42.59
N LEU A 98 54.84 67.18 -42.77
CA LEU A 98 53.67 66.99 -43.64
C LEU A 98 54.04 66.89 -45.13
N LEU A 99 54.97 67.72 -45.60
CA LEU A 99 55.49 67.61 -46.97
C LEU A 99 56.18 66.27 -47.20
N PHE A 100 57.00 65.83 -46.25
CA PHE A 100 57.67 64.54 -46.32
C PHE A 100 56.64 63.40 -46.39
N ALA A 101 55.65 63.41 -45.50
CA ALA A 101 54.60 62.39 -45.47
C ALA A 101 53.73 62.36 -46.74
N SER A 102 53.54 63.51 -47.41
CA SER A 102 52.80 63.62 -48.68
C SER A 102 53.60 63.28 -49.94
N GLY A 103 54.87 62.90 -49.80
CA GLY A 103 55.74 62.49 -50.90
C GLY A 103 56.55 63.62 -51.55
N LEU A 104 56.48 64.85 -51.03
CA LEU A 104 57.28 66.00 -51.50
C LEU A 104 58.64 66.07 -50.76
N GLU A 105 59.40 64.97 -50.79
CA GLU A 105 60.57 64.79 -49.94
C GLU A 105 61.70 65.80 -50.19
N ILE A 106 61.92 66.19 -51.45
CA ILE A 106 63.00 67.12 -51.83
C ILE A 106 62.78 68.49 -51.16
N GLU A 107 61.54 68.98 -51.23
CA GLU A 107 61.14 70.27 -50.66
C GLU A 107 61.11 70.20 -49.14
N ALA A 108 60.61 69.10 -48.56
CA ALA A 108 60.66 68.86 -47.13
C ALA A 108 62.09 68.91 -46.58
N ARG A 109 63.06 68.27 -47.26
CA ARG A 109 64.48 68.30 -46.88
C ARG A 109 65.06 69.71 -46.97
N ALA A 110 64.71 70.46 -48.02
CA ALA A 110 65.15 71.85 -48.17
C ALA A 110 64.61 72.74 -47.02
N TRP A 111 63.35 72.56 -46.63
CA TRP A 111 62.76 73.27 -45.49
C TRP A 111 63.38 72.86 -44.16
N ILE A 112 63.61 71.57 -43.91
CA ILE A 112 64.31 71.10 -42.70
C ILE A 112 65.70 71.73 -42.62
N GLU A 113 66.44 71.78 -43.73
CA GLU A 113 67.78 72.39 -43.73
C GLU A 113 67.74 73.89 -43.43
N ARG A 114 66.79 74.65 -44.01
CA ARG A 114 66.63 76.08 -43.72
C ARG A 114 66.17 76.33 -42.29
N ALA A 115 65.19 75.58 -41.82
CA ALA A 115 64.67 75.68 -40.46
C ALA A 115 65.73 75.32 -39.40
N ALA A 116 66.57 74.32 -39.66
CA ALA A 116 67.71 73.99 -38.80
C ALA A 116 68.73 75.13 -38.71
N LYS A 117 68.97 75.85 -39.81
CA LYS A 117 69.85 77.04 -39.83
C LYS A 117 69.23 78.21 -39.08
N ILE A 118 67.93 78.46 -39.26
CA ILE A 118 67.19 79.52 -38.56
C ILE A 118 67.19 79.27 -37.04
N GLY A 119 66.88 78.04 -36.64
CA GLY A 119 66.83 77.61 -35.24
C GLY A 119 68.18 77.23 -34.65
N ALA A 120 69.30 77.57 -35.29
CA ALA A 120 70.63 77.24 -34.80
C ALA A 120 70.77 77.67 -33.32
N ASP A 121 71.33 76.77 -32.51
CA ASP A 121 71.49 76.91 -31.05
C ASP A 121 70.19 76.96 -30.22
N GLN A 122 69.02 76.77 -30.85
CA GLN A 122 67.74 76.55 -30.16
C GLN A 122 67.38 75.05 -30.12
N PRO A 123 66.60 74.60 -29.11
CA PRO A 123 66.13 73.21 -29.04
C PRO A 123 65.50 72.68 -30.34
N ALA A 124 64.71 73.51 -31.04
CA ALA A 124 64.13 73.18 -32.35
C ALA A 124 65.19 72.88 -33.41
N GLY A 125 66.24 73.71 -33.49
CA GLY A 125 67.31 73.52 -34.46
C GLY A 125 68.13 72.27 -34.19
N VAL A 126 68.37 71.93 -32.91
CA VAL A 126 69.02 70.67 -32.51
C VAL A 126 68.18 69.47 -32.94
N LEU A 127 66.86 69.52 -32.75
CA LEU A 127 65.95 68.47 -33.21
C LEU A 127 65.93 68.35 -34.74
N LEU A 128 65.95 69.47 -35.45
CA LEU A 128 65.95 69.50 -36.92
C LEU A 128 67.30 69.08 -37.53
N ALA A 129 68.40 69.22 -36.80
CA ALA A 129 69.69 68.69 -37.22
C ALA A 129 69.67 67.14 -37.30
N ASP A 130 69.05 66.47 -36.33
CA ASP A 130 68.75 65.03 -36.38
C ASP A 130 67.74 64.72 -37.51
N ALA A 131 66.72 65.57 -37.68
CA ALA A 131 65.72 65.41 -38.73
C ALA A 131 66.31 65.46 -40.15
N ARG A 132 67.34 66.28 -40.39
CA ARG A 132 68.02 66.37 -41.69
C ARG A 132 68.63 65.03 -42.12
N GLN A 133 69.14 64.26 -41.17
CA GLN A 133 69.71 62.93 -41.42
C GLN A 133 68.61 61.85 -41.51
N HIS A 134 67.53 62.00 -40.75
CA HIS A 134 66.45 61.01 -40.64
C HIS A 134 65.02 61.60 -40.75
N PRO A 135 64.64 62.15 -41.92
CA PRO A 135 63.39 62.88 -42.07
C PRO A 135 62.14 62.00 -41.86
N ALA A 136 62.21 60.72 -42.21
CA ALA A 136 61.11 59.78 -41.98
C ALA A 136 60.83 59.52 -40.49
N ARG A 137 61.88 59.47 -39.65
CA ARG A 137 61.72 59.30 -38.19
C ARG A 137 61.23 60.58 -37.54
N PHE A 138 61.72 61.72 -38.01
CA PHE A 138 61.22 63.01 -37.59
C PHE A 138 59.73 63.18 -37.91
N ALA A 139 59.28 62.81 -39.11
CA ALA A 139 57.85 62.83 -39.45
C ALA A 139 57.00 61.96 -38.49
N ARG A 140 57.50 60.78 -38.07
CA ARG A 140 56.83 59.95 -37.06
C ARG A 140 56.82 60.59 -35.66
N LEU A 141 57.88 61.29 -35.26
CA LEU A 141 57.91 62.04 -34.00
C LEU A 141 56.89 63.17 -34.01
N ILE A 142 56.86 63.96 -35.08
CA ILE A 142 55.88 65.04 -35.25
C ILE A 142 54.46 64.47 -35.27
N ARG A 143 54.25 63.31 -35.91
CA ARG A 143 52.98 62.59 -35.80
C ARG A 143 52.63 62.24 -34.35
N ALA A 144 53.56 61.74 -33.55
CA ALA A 144 53.31 61.43 -32.15
C ALA A 144 52.88 62.68 -31.35
N TRP A 145 53.56 63.81 -31.56
CA TRP A 145 53.16 65.10 -30.99
C TRP A 145 51.80 65.56 -31.50
N TRP A 146 51.53 65.44 -32.79
CA TRP A 146 50.23 65.79 -33.38
C TRP A 146 49.10 64.97 -32.77
N LEU A 147 49.28 63.65 -32.64
CA LEU A 147 48.33 62.75 -31.97
C LEU A 147 48.04 63.17 -30.53
N MET A 148 49.06 63.64 -29.80
CA MET A 148 48.90 64.12 -28.43
C MET A 148 48.04 65.40 -28.36
N HIS A 149 48.15 66.28 -29.36
CA HIS A 149 47.37 67.51 -29.44
C HIS A 149 45.90 67.28 -29.89
N GLN A 150 45.60 66.17 -30.59
CA GLN A 150 44.22 65.83 -31.00
C GLN A 150 43.30 65.41 -29.82
N GLY A 151 43.82 65.36 -28.58
CA GLY A 151 43.05 65.12 -27.37
C GLY A 151 43.16 63.70 -26.79
N PRO A 152 42.54 63.44 -25.63
CA PRO A 152 42.82 62.27 -24.78
C PRO A 152 42.55 60.91 -25.43
N ARG A 153 41.64 60.86 -26.43
CA ARG A 153 41.32 59.63 -27.16
C ARG A 153 42.49 59.08 -27.97
N ARG A 154 43.40 59.95 -28.43
CA ARG A 154 44.57 59.55 -29.23
C ARG A 154 45.87 59.47 -28.42
N PHE A 155 45.81 59.70 -27.10
CA PHE A 155 46.96 59.69 -26.20
C PHE A 155 47.72 58.33 -26.20
N LYS A 156 46.99 57.20 -26.20
CA LYS A 156 47.61 55.87 -26.27
C LYS A 156 48.32 55.64 -27.61
N GLU A 157 47.76 56.16 -28.69
CA GLU A 157 48.34 56.06 -30.02
C GLU A 157 49.63 56.90 -30.10
N ALA A 158 49.60 58.12 -29.55
CA ALA A 158 50.77 58.98 -29.41
C ALA A 158 51.90 58.29 -28.64
N GLN A 159 51.58 57.67 -27.48
CA GLN A 159 52.56 56.91 -26.70
C GLN A 159 53.09 55.68 -27.44
N ARG A 160 52.26 54.98 -28.23
CA ARG A 160 52.72 53.84 -29.02
C ARG A 160 53.74 54.28 -30.08
N VAL A 161 53.43 55.35 -30.82
CA VAL A 161 54.35 55.89 -31.84
C VAL A 161 55.64 56.39 -31.18
N ALA A 162 55.55 57.10 -30.05
CA ALA A 162 56.73 57.54 -29.29
C ALA A 162 57.58 56.37 -28.74
N ALA A 163 56.95 55.29 -28.27
CA ALA A 163 57.65 54.11 -27.74
C ALA A 163 58.49 53.40 -28.79
N GLU A 164 58.07 53.41 -30.05
CA GLU A 164 58.86 52.86 -31.15
C GLU A 164 60.11 53.68 -31.45
N LEU A 165 60.05 55.00 -31.27
CA LEU A 165 61.17 55.90 -31.52
C LEU A 165 62.28 55.82 -30.47
N VAL A 166 61.96 55.38 -29.23
CA VAL A 166 62.91 55.30 -28.11
C VAL A 166 63.70 53.98 -28.08
N LYS A 167 63.40 53.03 -28.97
CA LYS A 167 64.08 51.72 -29.01
C LYS A 167 65.51 51.78 -29.56
N ASP A 168 65.93 52.89 -30.17
CA ASP A 168 67.23 53.05 -30.82
C ASP A 168 67.78 54.45 -30.49
N ASP A 169 68.94 54.50 -29.81
CA ASP A 169 69.51 55.71 -29.21
C ASP A 169 70.40 56.54 -30.19
N ALA A 170 70.45 56.18 -31.48
CA ALA A 170 71.37 56.82 -32.44
C ALA A 170 71.00 58.26 -32.89
N TRP A 171 69.87 58.82 -32.42
CA TRP A 171 69.41 60.20 -32.69
C TRP A 171 68.87 60.81 -31.39
N PRO A 172 69.77 61.34 -30.54
CA PRO A 172 69.45 61.65 -29.16
C PRO A 172 68.38 62.74 -29.01
N ALA A 173 68.26 63.69 -29.95
CA ALA A 173 67.26 64.76 -29.84
C ALA A 173 65.84 64.25 -30.14
N ILE A 174 65.68 63.41 -31.17
CA ILE A 174 64.40 62.77 -31.50
C ILE A 174 63.96 61.82 -30.36
N VAL A 175 64.90 61.04 -29.80
CA VAL A 175 64.62 60.13 -28.65
C VAL A 175 64.24 60.92 -27.40
N ALA A 176 64.96 61.99 -27.07
CA ALA A 176 64.66 62.82 -25.91
C ALA A 176 63.23 63.39 -26.00
N SER A 177 62.84 63.91 -27.17
CA SER A 177 61.48 64.42 -27.40
C SER A 177 60.42 63.31 -27.30
N ALA A 178 60.68 62.11 -27.84
CA ALA A 178 59.78 60.98 -27.70
C ALA A 178 59.61 60.51 -26.23
N ARG A 179 60.67 60.56 -25.42
CA ARG A 179 60.61 60.23 -23.98
C ARG A 179 59.71 61.19 -23.20
N VAL A 180 59.64 62.47 -23.59
CA VAL A 180 58.71 63.44 -22.97
C VAL A 180 57.26 62.99 -23.17
N ILE A 181 56.88 62.51 -24.37
CA ILE A 181 55.53 61.98 -24.64
C ILE A 181 55.25 60.73 -23.80
N LEU A 182 56.23 59.84 -23.62
CA LEU A 182 56.06 58.61 -22.82
C LEU A 182 55.92 58.88 -21.32
N ALA A 183 56.57 59.92 -20.81
CA ALA A 183 56.51 60.31 -19.41
C ALA A 183 55.26 61.14 -19.04
N ALA A 184 54.51 61.61 -20.03
CA ALA A 184 53.31 62.42 -19.80
C ALA A 184 52.26 61.66 -18.97
N GLN A 185 51.75 62.28 -17.91
CA GLN A 185 50.70 61.71 -17.07
C GLN A 185 49.38 61.64 -17.85
N LYS A 186 48.60 60.56 -17.65
CA LYS A 186 47.32 60.41 -18.37
C LYS A 186 46.29 61.42 -17.81
N PRO A 187 45.65 62.25 -18.67
CA PRO A 187 44.58 63.14 -18.24
C PRO A 187 43.41 62.38 -17.60
N LEU A 188 42.81 62.93 -16.55
CA LEU A 188 41.63 62.38 -15.90
C LEU A 188 40.37 62.68 -16.73
N GLU A 189 39.66 61.66 -17.17
CA GLU A 189 38.37 61.81 -17.84
C GLU A 189 37.20 61.94 -16.83
N LYS A 190 37.36 61.38 -15.61
CA LYS A 190 36.40 61.46 -14.49
C LYS A 190 37.11 61.11 -13.18
N ALA A 191 36.68 61.73 -12.06
CA ALA A 191 37.15 61.35 -10.73
C ALA A 191 36.73 59.90 -10.36
N PRO A 192 37.58 59.13 -9.66
CA PRO A 192 37.25 57.76 -9.26
C PRO A 192 36.19 57.75 -8.15
N THR A 193 35.26 56.81 -8.22
CA THR A 193 34.28 56.59 -7.15
C THR A 193 34.97 55.99 -5.92
N LEU A 194 34.69 56.57 -4.75
CA LEU A 194 35.05 56.06 -3.44
C LEU A 194 33.77 55.88 -2.63
N PHE A 195 33.58 54.70 -2.04
CA PHE A 195 32.46 54.43 -1.13
C PHE A 195 32.83 53.25 -0.25
N THR A 196 32.33 53.21 0.97
CA THR A 196 32.45 52.04 1.85
C THR A 196 31.17 51.88 2.64
N LEU A 197 30.60 50.67 2.66
CA LEU A 197 29.48 50.30 3.53
C LEU A 197 30.02 49.28 4.54
N ASN A 198 30.03 49.64 5.83
CA ASN A 198 30.60 48.82 6.91
C ASN A 198 32.05 48.32 6.63
N GLY A 199 32.87 49.17 6.01
CA GLY A 199 34.27 48.85 5.67
C GLY A 199 34.45 48.04 4.39
N CYS A 200 33.37 47.57 3.76
CA CYS A 200 33.38 46.91 2.47
C CYS A 200 33.14 47.93 1.36
N GLY A 201 34.08 48.06 0.41
CA GLY A 201 33.96 49.04 -0.67
C GLY A 201 35.29 49.40 -1.30
N VAL A 202 35.47 50.66 -1.68
CA VAL A 202 36.66 51.16 -2.39
C VAL A 202 37.17 52.44 -1.72
N ARG A 203 38.43 52.42 -1.26
CA ARG A 203 39.05 53.54 -0.54
C ARG A 203 40.51 53.76 -0.97
N MET A 204 41.01 54.98 -0.78
CA MET A 204 42.42 55.36 -1.06
C MET A 204 43.31 54.99 0.13
N TYR A 205 44.51 54.47 -0.15
CA TYR A 205 45.53 54.10 0.82
C TYR A 205 46.93 54.51 0.35
N GLY A 206 47.72 54.97 1.32
CA GLY A 206 49.14 55.29 1.17
C GLY A 206 49.42 56.61 0.47
N GLU A 207 50.63 57.13 0.69
CA GLU A 207 51.12 58.36 0.09
C GLU A 207 52.54 58.10 -0.45
N ARG A 208 52.83 58.51 -1.69
CA ARG A 208 54.17 58.44 -2.29
C ARG A 208 54.37 59.52 -3.34
N ASP A 209 55.61 59.87 -3.66
CA ASP A 209 55.94 60.80 -4.77
C ASP A 209 55.33 62.20 -4.57
N LEU A 210 55.57 62.79 -3.40
CA LEU A 210 55.15 64.15 -3.02
C LEU A 210 55.93 65.20 -3.82
N LEU A 211 55.23 66.17 -4.41
CA LEU A 211 55.81 67.30 -5.12
C LEU A 211 55.74 68.59 -4.30
N ASP A 212 56.52 69.59 -4.69
CA ASP A 212 56.62 70.90 -4.02
C ASP A 212 55.26 71.65 -4.00
N ASP A 213 54.32 71.30 -4.87
CA ASP A 213 52.95 71.82 -4.90
C ASP A 213 52.01 71.14 -3.87
N GLY A 214 52.53 70.19 -3.07
CA GLY A 214 51.78 69.45 -2.06
C GLY A 214 51.02 68.22 -2.59
N SER A 215 51.06 67.94 -3.90
CA SER A 215 50.39 66.77 -4.47
C SER A 215 51.21 65.48 -4.32
N TYR A 216 50.54 64.35 -4.07
CA TYR A 216 51.18 63.03 -3.94
C TYR A 216 50.35 61.93 -4.63
N VAL A 217 50.94 60.75 -4.82
CA VAL A 217 50.26 59.59 -5.41
C VAL A 217 49.70 58.68 -4.31
N SER A 218 48.41 58.40 -4.38
CA SER A 218 47.72 57.43 -3.50
C SER A 218 47.10 56.29 -4.30
N THR A 219 46.96 55.11 -3.69
CA THR A 219 46.47 53.89 -4.36
C THR A 219 45.05 53.54 -3.89
N ARG A 220 44.14 53.34 -4.82
CA ARG A 220 42.76 52.93 -4.56
C ARG A 220 42.68 51.41 -4.42
N PHE A 221 42.17 50.92 -3.30
CA PHE A 221 41.96 49.50 -3.02
C PHE A 221 40.48 49.17 -2.91
N ALA A 222 40.09 47.97 -3.35
CA ALA A 222 38.88 47.32 -2.85
C ALA A 222 39.18 46.78 -1.45
N THR A 223 38.32 47.14 -0.50
CA THR A 223 38.45 46.79 0.92
C THR A 223 37.33 45.87 1.35
N LEU A 224 37.65 44.96 2.28
CA LEU A 224 36.69 44.18 3.04
C LEU A 224 36.95 44.48 4.51
N VAL A 225 35.94 44.99 5.24
CA VAL A 225 36.07 45.42 6.65
C VAL A 225 37.31 46.31 6.87
N PHE A 226 37.47 47.34 6.05
CA PHE A 226 38.58 48.32 6.07
C PHE A 226 39.98 47.77 5.78
N LEU A 227 40.18 46.48 5.53
CA LEU A 227 41.47 45.95 5.07
C LEU A 227 41.62 46.12 3.55
N PRO A 228 42.74 46.71 3.06
CA PRO A 228 43.00 46.88 1.63
C PRO A 228 43.40 45.55 0.98
N LEU A 229 42.44 44.83 0.39
CA LEU A 229 42.67 43.51 -0.19
C LEU A 229 43.18 43.58 -1.62
N PHE A 230 42.58 44.42 -2.47
CA PHE A 230 42.87 44.41 -3.90
C PHE A 230 43.17 45.81 -4.46
N PRO A 231 44.42 46.13 -4.84
CA PRO A 231 44.77 47.42 -5.43
C PRO A 231 44.22 47.51 -6.85
N ILE A 232 43.43 48.56 -7.11
CA ILE A 232 42.74 48.78 -8.38
C ILE A 232 43.59 49.67 -9.29
N ASP A 233 43.90 50.88 -8.82
CA ASP A 233 44.64 51.91 -9.56
C ASP A 233 45.26 52.95 -8.62
N ALA A 234 46.15 53.80 -9.15
CA ALA A 234 46.77 54.89 -8.39
C ALA A 234 46.47 56.24 -9.05
N PHE A 235 46.36 57.27 -8.23
CA PHE A 235 46.08 58.64 -8.67
C PHE A 235 47.00 59.62 -7.98
N ARG A 236 47.42 60.64 -8.71
CA ARG A 236 48.01 61.83 -8.11
C ARG A 236 46.88 62.69 -7.58
N VAL A 237 46.95 62.98 -6.29
CA VAL A 237 45.93 63.66 -5.52
C VAL A 237 46.55 64.84 -4.76
N ALA A 238 45.75 65.86 -4.53
CA ALA A 238 46.05 66.91 -3.56
C ALA A 238 45.06 66.84 -2.39
N PRO A 239 45.46 67.18 -1.15
CA PRO A 239 44.55 67.19 -0.01
C PRO A 239 43.46 68.26 -0.21
N GLY A 240 42.21 67.88 0.05
CA GLY A 240 41.06 68.79 0.05
C GLY A 240 40.76 69.32 1.46
N GLU A 241 40.14 70.50 1.54
CA GLU A 241 39.97 71.28 2.78
C GLU A 241 39.21 70.51 3.89
N ASP A 242 38.29 69.60 3.53
CA ASP A 242 37.49 68.80 4.47
C ASP A 242 38.00 67.35 4.67
N GLY A 243 39.29 67.08 4.41
CA GLY A 243 39.88 65.75 4.56
C GLY A 243 39.59 64.79 3.39
N GLY A 244 39.16 65.32 2.24
CA GLY A 244 39.01 64.61 0.96
C GLY A 244 40.24 64.72 0.05
N TRP A 245 40.13 64.25 -1.19
CA TRP A 245 41.19 64.32 -2.21
C TRP A 245 40.70 65.00 -3.49
N TYR A 246 41.50 65.92 -4.04
CA TYR A 246 41.36 66.39 -5.42
C TYR A 246 42.19 65.50 -6.36
N PHE A 247 41.54 64.84 -7.32
CA PHE A 247 42.22 63.97 -8.28
C PHE A 247 42.76 64.79 -9.45
N LEU A 248 44.09 64.80 -9.63
CA LEU A 248 44.77 65.62 -10.62
C LEU A 248 45.15 64.85 -11.88
N ALA A 249 45.68 63.64 -11.71
CA ALA A 249 45.99 62.75 -12.83
C ALA A 249 46.00 61.28 -12.40
N ARG A 250 45.89 60.36 -13.37
CA ARG A 250 46.05 58.93 -13.09
C ARG A 250 47.53 58.55 -13.14
N ALA A 251 48.01 57.91 -12.08
CA ALA A 251 49.40 57.46 -11.95
C ALA A 251 49.52 55.94 -12.15
N PRO A 252 50.68 55.44 -12.61
CA PRO A 252 50.92 53.99 -12.70
C PRO A 252 51.01 53.38 -11.29
N LEU A 253 50.46 52.16 -11.11
CA LEU A 253 50.58 51.39 -9.87
C LEU A 253 52.05 51.02 -9.58
N SER A 254 52.42 51.00 -8.29
CA SER A 254 53.74 50.55 -7.87
C SER A 254 53.99 49.08 -8.27
N ARG A 255 55.26 48.68 -8.40
CA ARG A 255 55.60 47.29 -8.76
C ARG A 255 55.04 46.29 -7.75
N VAL A 256 55.12 46.61 -6.46
CA VAL A 256 54.60 45.78 -5.36
C VAL A 256 53.08 45.63 -5.45
N ALA A 257 52.35 46.74 -5.65
CA ALA A 257 50.89 46.69 -5.78
C ALA A 257 50.43 45.89 -7.01
N ARG A 258 51.19 45.89 -8.12
CA ARG A 258 50.89 45.05 -9.29
C ARG A 258 51.05 43.56 -9.02
N VAL A 259 52.10 43.14 -8.31
CA VAL A 259 52.32 41.72 -7.96
C VAL A 259 51.21 41.23 -7.04
N TRP A 260 50.86 42.02 -6.02
CA TRP A 260 49.78 41.68 -5.09
C TRP A 260 48.42 41.54 -5.79
N ARG A 261 48.13 42.41 -6.77
CA ARG A 261 46.92 42.33 -7.61
C ARG A 261 46.79 40.98 -8.33
N TYR A 262 47.88 40.45 -8.89
CA TYR A 262 47.83 39.17 -9.60
C TYR A 262 47.74 37.98 -8.64
N ALA A 263 48.42 38.03 -7.49
CA ALA A 263 48.32 36.99 -6.46
C ALA A 263 46.89 36.85 -5.91
N ALA A 264 46.25 37.98 -5.57
CA ALA A 264 44.88 37.99 -5.08
C ALA A 264 43.85 37.52 -6.13
N ALA A 265 44.04 37.86 -7.41
CA ALA A 265 43.20 37.38 -8.50
C ALA A 265 43.34 35.86 -8.73
N GLY A 266 44.56 35.32 -8.64
CA GLY A 266 44.82 33.88 -8.74
C GLY A 266 44.16 33.07 -7.62
N LEU A 267 44.23 33.57 -6.39
CA LEU A 267 43.57 32.95 -5.24
C LEU A 267 42.04 32.95 -5.40
N PHE A 268 41.45 34.04 -5.87
CA PHE A 268 40.01 34.14 -6.10
C PHE A 268 39.52 33.20 -7.21
N ALA A 269 40.30 33.06 -8.31
CA ALA A 269 39.98 32.11 -9.37
C ALA A 269 40.04 30.65 -8.90
N LEU A 270 41.02 30.29 -8.07
CA LEU A 270 41.12 28.97 -7.45
C LEU A 270 39.93 28.67 -6.53
N LEU A 271 39.50 29.65 -5.73
CA LEU A 271 38.32 29.50 -4.88
C LEU A 271 37.03 29.32 -5.70
N LEU A 272 36.85 30.06 -6.80
CA LEU A 272 35.69 29.90 -7.69
C LEU A 272 35.68 28.56 -8.42
N ILE A 273 36.84 28.09 -8.91
CA ILE A 273 36.96 26.77 -9.54
C ILE A 273 36.64 25.68 -8.51
N SER A 274 37.24 25.77 -7.31
CA SER A 274 36.99 24.82 -6.22
C SER A 274 35.50 24.77 -5.85
N TRP A 275 34.86 25.93 -5.72
CA TRP A 275 33.43 26.04 -5.42
C TRP A 275 32.55 25.48 -6.54
N ALA A 276 32.87 25.75 -7.81
CA ALA A 276 32.14 25.20 -8.95
C ALA A 276 32.31 23.68 -9.08
N THR A 277 33.51 23.13 -8.86
CA THR A 277 33.72 21.67 -8.84
C THR A 277 33.03 20.99 -7.67
N GLU A 278 33.01 21.62 -6.49
CA GLU A 278 32.31 21.09 -5.31
C GLU A 278 30.79 21.12 -5.52
N SER A 279 30.26 22.23 -6.07
CA SER A 279 28.84 22.36 -6.39
C SER A 279 28.39 21.37 -7.48
N TYR A 280 29.23 21.07 -8.47
CA TYR A 280 28.91 20.10 -9.52
C TYR A 280 28.97 18.65 -9.02
N ARG A 281 29.95 18.31 -8.17
CA ARG A 281 30.06 16.97 -7.57
C ARG A 281 28.94 16.68 -6.56
N ASN A 282 28.47 17.72 -5.88
CA ASN A 282 27.40 17.60 -4.89
C ASN A 282 26.00 17.84 -5.47
N SER A 283 25.84 17.93 -6.80
CA SER A 283 24.51 18.05 -7.38
C SER A 283 23.69 16.77 -7.15
N PRO A 284 22.37 16.87 -6.90
CA PRO A 284 21.50 15.71 -6.70
C PRO A 284 21.60 14.71 -7.86
N ASP A 285 21.55 15.19 -9.10
CA ASP A 285 21.63 14.38 -10.32
C ASP A 285 22.91 13.53 -10.37
N ARG A 286 24.08 14.12 -10.10
CA ARG A 286 25.36 13.41 -10.20
C ARG A 286 25.53 12.35 -9.11
N ARG A 287 25.01 12.63 -7.92
CA ARG A 287 25.01 11.68 -6.80
C ARG A 287 24.05 10.53 -7.06
N LEU A 288 22.87 10.82 -7.61
CA LEU A 288 21.92 9.79 -8.03
C LEU A 288 22.52 8.91 -9.14
N GLU A 289 23.12 9.48 -10.19
CA GLU A 289 23.78 8.70 -11.25
C GLU A 289 24.86 7.75 -10.70
N ALA A 290 25.67 8.21 -9.73
CA ALA A 290 26.67 7.38 -9.09
C ALA A 290 26.05 6.26 -8.22
N ALA A 291 24.96 6.57 -7.50
CA ALA A 291 24.23 5.60 -6.70
C ALA A 291 23.56 4.53 -7.60
N ILE A 292 22.95 4.94 -8.71
CA ILE A 292 22.37 4.05 -9.73
C ILE A 292 23.45 3.11 -10.27
N ALA A 293 24.63 3.63 -10.64
CA ALA A 293 25.71 2.80 -11.15
C ALA A 293 26.17 1.74 -10.13
N ALA A 294 26.21 2.09 -8.84
CA ALA A 294 26.56 1.15 -7.79
C ALA A 294 25.49 0.05 -7.61
N VAL A 295 24.20 0.39 -7.63
CA VAL A 295 23.11 -0.59 -7.55
C VAL A 295 23.09 -1.49 -8.79
N ALA A 296 23.36 -0.96 -9.98
CA ALA A 296 23.41 -1.72 -11.22
C ALA A 296 24.51 -2.80 -11.24
N GLU A 297 25.65 -2.58 -10.56
CA GLU A 297 26.66 -3.62 -10.38
C GLU A 297 26.18 -4.78 -9.51
N ASP A 298 25.36 -4.49 -8.50
CA ASP A 298 24.79 -5.52 -7.63
C ASP A 298 23.65 -6.26 -8.32
N GLU A 299 22.88 -5.57 -9.17
CA GLU A 299 21.90 -6.18 -10.06
C GLU A 299 22.54 -7.24 -10.98
N ALA A 300 23.70 -6.93 -11.57
CA ALA A 300 24.41 -7.85 -12.46
C ALA A 300 24.91 -9.13 -11.76
N ARG A 301 24.88 -9.18 -10.42
CA ARG A 301 25.27 -10.33 -9.59
C ARG A 301 24.07 -11.03 -8.93
N ALA A 302 22.85 -10.53 -9.14
CA ALA A 302 21.65 -11.05 -8.50
C ALA A 302 21.06 -12.22 -9.32
N ASP A 303 21.35 -13.44 -8.88
CA ASP A 303 21.03 -14.66 -9.64
C ASP A 303 19.75 -15.37 -9.16
N ASP A 304 19.16 -14.95 -8.03
CA ASP A 304 17.96 -15.55 -7.43
C ASP A 304 16.86 -14.50 -7.09
N PRO A 305 15.62 -14.93 -6.81
CA PRO A 305 14.52 -14.00 -6.53
C PRO A 305 14.73 -13.11 -5.30
N ALA A 306 15.39 -13.60 -4.25
CA ALA A 306 15.62 -12.83 -3.03
C ALA A 306 16.67 -11.72 -3.25
N ALA A 307 17.74 -12.03 -3.99
CA ALA A 307 18.74 -11.07 -4.41
C ALA A 307 18.12 -9.99 -5.32
N ARG A 308 17.22 -10.37 -6.22
CA ARG A 308 16.50 -9.43 -7.09
C ARG A 308 15.62 -8.46 -6.29
N GLU A 309 14.88 -8.96 -5.30
CA GLU A 309 14.05 -8.14 -4.43
C GLU A 309 14.90 -7.14 -3.62
N ALA A 310 16.07 -7.57 -3.11
CA ALA A 310 16.98 -6.67 -2.41
C ALA A 310 17.53 -5.55 -3.32
N VAL A 311 17.83 -5.85 -4.59
CA VAL A 311 18.27 -4.85 -5.57
C VAL A 311 17.13 -3.89 -5.93
N LEU A 312 15.91 -4.40 -6.11
CA LEU A 312 14.72 -3.59 -6.35
C LEU A 312 14.50 -2.58 -5.23
N SER A 313 14.51 -3.01 -3.95
CA SER A 313 14.38 -2.12 -2.80
C SER A 313 15.46 -1.03 -2.75
N ARG A 314 16.69 -1.33 -3.20
CA ARG A 314 17.76 -0.33 -3.25
C ARG A 314 17.55 0.73 -4.33
N TYR A 315 17.00 0.37 -5.50
CA TYR A 315 16.61 1.39 -6.48
C TYR A 315 15.51 2.31 -5.96
N GLU A 316 14.57 1.79 -5.15
CA GLU A 316 13.49 2.57 -4.53
C GLU A 316 14.01 3.51 -3.45
N GLU A 317 14.94 3.01 -2.62
CA GLU A 317 15.62 3.79 -1.59
C GLU A 317 16.40 4.96 -2.20
N ILE A 318 17.22 4.74 -3.24
CA ILE A 318 17.97 5.85 -3.86
C ILE A 318 17.04 6.87 -4.52
N LEU A 319 15.92 6.47 -5.11
CA LEU A 319 14.95 7.40 -5.67
C LEU A 319 14.25 8.23 -4.58
N THR A 320 14.11 7.67 -3.38
CA THR A 320 13.55 8.34 -2.20
C THR A 320 14.57 9.30 -1.56
N ASP A 321 15.84 8.93 -1.52
CA ASP A 321 16.94 9.72 -0.97
C ASP A 321 17.30 10.96 -1.81
N TYR A 322 16.97 10.93 -3.11
CA TYR A 322 17.26 12.01 -4.06
C TYR A 322 15.99 12.57 -4.72
N PRO A 323 15.01 13.09 -3.95
CA PRO A 323 13.73 13.55 -4.50
C PRO A 323 13.86 14.83 -5.35
N GLU A 324 14.97 15.56 -5.22
CA GLU A 324 15.27 16.79 -5.96
C GLU A 324 16.03 16.56 -7.27
N ALA A 325 16.37 15.30 -7.58
CA ALA A 325 17.03 14.97 -8.83
C ALA A 325 16.09 15.15 -10.03
N SER A 326 16.66 15.51 -11.18
CA SER A 326 15.90 15.61 -12.41
C SER A 326 15.35 14.25 -12.86
N THR A 327 14.19 14.27 -13.49
CA THR A 327 13.54 13.08 -14.06
C THR A 327 14.44 12.34 -15.06
N ASP A 328 15.32 13.07 -15.76
CA ASP A 328 16.27 12.47 -16.70
C ASP A 328 17.35 11.65 -15.98
N ALA A 329 17.88 12.15 -14.86
CA ALA A 329 18.83 11.42 -14.02
C ALA A 329 18.19 10.21 -13.32
N ALA A 330 16.92 10.32 -12.92
CA ALA A 330 16.16 9.25 -12.27
C ALA A 330 15.70 8.13 -13.22
N ARG A 331 15.63 8.40 -14.52
CA ARG A 331 15.04 7.49 -15.52
C ARG A 331 15.63 6.06 -15.51
N PRO A 332 16.95 5.84 -15.47
CA PRO A 332 17.50 4.48 -15.48
C PRO A 332 17.07 3.66 -14.26
N ALA A 333 16.94 4.30 -13.08
CA ALA A 333 16.44 3.64 -11.88
C ALA A 333 14.95 3.32 -12.00
N LEU A 334 14.13 4.26 -12.52
CA LEU A 334 12.70 4.03 -12.76
C LEU A 334 12.47 2.87 -13.73
N GLU A 335 13.25 2.78 -14.81
CA GLU A 335 13.23 1.67 -15.76
C GLU A 335 13.65 0.35 -15.10
N ALA A 336 14.68 0.38 -14.23
CA ALA A 336 15.10 -0.80 -13.47
C ALA A 336 14.03 -1.28 -12.48
N VAL A 337 13.37 -0.37 -11.75
CA VAL A 337 12.25 -0.69 -10.84
C VAL A 337 11.14 -1.40 -11.61
N VAL A 338 10.68 -0.84 -12.73
CA VAL A 338 9.61 -1.44 -13.55
C VAL A 338 10.04 -2.81 -14.09
N ARG A 339 11.27 -2.94 -14.60
CA ARG A 339 11.78 -4.20 -15.17
C ARG A 339 11.94 -5.29 -14.11
N LEU A 340 12.56 -4.98 -12.97
CA LEU A 340 12.82 -5.96 -11.91
C LEU A 340 11.51 -6.38 -11.21
N ALA A 341 10.62 -5.43 -10.92
CA ALA A 341 9.33 -5.73 -10.31
C ALA A 341 8.40 -6.55 -11.22
N SER A 342 8.61 -6.51 -12.55
CA SER A 342 7.84 -7.28 -13.52
C SER A 342 8.50 -8.56 -14.01
N ALA A 343 9.68 -8.92 -13.50
CA ALA A 343 10.45 -10.06 -14.00
C ALA A 343 9.75 -11.42 -13.86
N ASP A 344 8.86 -11.56 -12.86
CA ASP A 344 8.11 -12.81 -12.61
C ASP A 344 6.72 -12.83 -13.27
N LEU A 345 6.36 -11.78 -14.02
CA LEU A 345 5.11 -11.78 -14.79
C LEU A 345 5.24 -12.62 -16.06
N PRO A 346 4.17 -13.32 -16.48
CA PRO A 346 4.16 -14.01 -17.76
C PRO A 346 4.30 -13.02 -18.93
N ASP A 347 5.03 -13.42 -19.97
CA ASP A 347 5.17 -12.67 -21.24
C ASP A 347 4.84 -13.61 -22.41
N PRO A 348 3.72 -13.40 -23.14
CA PRO A 348 2.77 -12.29 -23.00
C PRO A 348 1.97 -12.33 -21.69
N LEU A 349 1.54 -11.15 -21.22
CA LEU A 349 0.72 -11.02 -20.02
C LEU A 349 -0.62 -11.77 -20.19
N THR A 350 -1.06 -12.45 -19.12
CA THR A 350 -2.36 -13.12 -19.05
C THR A 350 -3.33 -12.38 -18.13
N LEU A 351 -4.64 -12.61 -18.28
CA LEU A 351 -5.66 -12.01 -17.42
C LEU A 351 -5.43 -12.30 -15.92
N ALA A 352 -5.02 -13.53 -15.60
CA ALA A 352 -4.72 -13.95 -14.23
C ALA A 352 -3.56 -13.15 -13.59
N ALA A 353 -2.66 -12.58 -14.41
CA ALA A 353 -1.52 -11.82 -13.93
C ALA A 353 -1.82 -10.34 -13.63
N ILE A 354 -3.00 -9.81 -13.99
CA ILE A 354 -3.38 -8.40 -13.77
C ILE A 354 -3.37 -8.04 -12.28
N SER A 355 -3.77 -8.95 -11.40
CA SER A 355 -3.72 -8.73 -9.93
C SER A 355 -2.29 -8.51 -9.42
N SER A 356 -1.31 -9.21 -9.99
CA SER A 356 0.11 -8.98 -9.70
C SER A 356 0.61 -7.65 -10.25
N VAL A 357 0.13 -7.21 -11.41
CA VAL A 357 0.43 -5.87 -11.97
C VAL A 357 -0.01 -4.77 -11.01
N LYS A 358 -1.18 -4.89 -10.35
CA LYS A 358 -1.64 -3.89 -9.37
C LYS A 358 -0.64 -3.68 -8.22
N ARG A 359 0.04 -4.73 -7.76
CA ARG A 359 1.11 -4.61 -6.73
C ARG A 359 2.29 -3.79 -7.24
N ILE A 360 2.69 -4.01 -8.50
CA ILE A 360 3.77 -3.25 -9.14
C ILE A 360 3.38 -1.78 -9.31
N VAL A 361 2.13 -1.50 -9.72
CA VAL A 361 1.61 -0.12 -9.83
C VAL A 361 1.65 0.59 -8.48
N ARG A 362 1.14 -0.02 -7.40
CA ARG A 362 1.19 0.56 -6.05
C ARG A 362 2.62 0.83 -5.58
N ARG A 363 3.53 -0.09 -5.89
CA ARG A 363 4.96 0.05 -5.59
C ARG A 363 5.61 1.20 -6.35
N PHE A 364 5.24 1.40 -7.61
CA PHE A 364 5.67 2.57 -8.37
C PHE A 364 5.05 3.88 -7.84
N GLU A 365 3.79 3.86 -7.41
CA GLU A 365 3.08 5.01 -6.83
C GLU A 365 3.67 5.48 -5.48
N SER A 366 4.32 4.59 -4.73
CA SER A 366 4.98 4.95 -3.46
C SER A 366 6.26 5.76 -3.65
N LEU A 367 6.83 5.80 -4.85
CA LEU A 367 8.00 6.63 -5.17
C LEU A 367 7.65 8.14 -5.09
N PRO A 368 8.63 9.02 -4.80
CA PRO A 368 8.37 10.46 -4.71
C PRO A 368 7.77 11.03 -5.99
N LEU A 369 6.71 11.84 -5.85
CA LEU A 369 6.00 12.44 -7.00
C LEU A 369 6.91 13.30 -7.89
N SER A 370 7.95 13.90 -7.32
CA SER A 370 8.94 14.72 -8.04
C SER A 370 9.72 13.93 -9.10
N VAL A 371 10.02 12.65 -8.85
CA VAL A 371 10.77 11.80 -9.80
C VAL A 371 9.86 11.03 -10.74
N ARG A 372 8.65 10.64 -10.30
CA ARG A 372 7.73 9.80 -11.10
C ARG A 372 6.66 10.56 -11.90
N SER A 373 6.60 11.89 -11.85
CA SER A 373 5.63 12.69 -12.60
C SER A 373 6.13 13.11 -13.99
N GLY A 374 5.22 13.50 -14.88
CA GLY A 374 5.56 13.92 -16.25
C GLY A 374 6.34 12.82 -16.99
N PRO A 375 7.53 13.12 -17.55
CA PRO A 375 8.34 12.12 -18.26
C PRO A 375 8.75 10.91 -17.40
N GLY A 376 8.76 11.03 -16.07
CA GLY A 376 9.20 9.97 -15.16
C GLY A 376 8.20 8.83 -15.02
N SER A 377 6.93 9.09 -15.35
CA SER A 377 5.87 8.08 -15.37
C SER A 377 5.98 7.13 -16.56
N ARG A 378 6.67 7.55 -17.64
CA ARG A 378 6.65 6.88 -18.95
C ARG A 378 7.11 5.41 -18.91
N PRO A 379 8.17 5.02 -18.20
CA PRO A 379 8.57 3.60 -18.14
C PRO A 379 7.44 2.67 -17.69
N MET A 380 6.66 3.08 -16.68
CA MET A 380 5.55 2.29 -16.18
C MET A 380 4.31 2.39 -17.08
N VAL A 381 3.99 3.61 -17.55
CA VAL A 381 2.85 3.85 -18.46
C VAL A 381 3.00 3.06 -19.77
N ASP A 382 4.19 3.09 -20.37
CA ASP A 382 4.48 2.37 -21.62
C ASP A 382 4.39 0.85 -21.42
N ARG A 383 4.84 0.36 -20.25
CA ARG A 383 4.73 -1.05 -19.91
C ARG A 383 3.28 -1.49 -19.74
N LEU A 384 2.45 -0.69 -19.06
CA LEU A 384 1.01 -0.94 -18.90
C LEU A 384 0.27 -0.96 -20.25
N ILE A 385 0.60 -0.03 -21.15
CA ILE A 385 0.03 -0.02 -22.51
C ILE A 385 0.46 -1.25 -23.29
N GLY A 386 1.75 -1.63 -23.24
CA GLY A 386 2.24 -2.83 -23.90
C GLY A 386 1.58 -4.10 -23.38
N TRP A 387 1.36 -4.20 -22.08
CA TRP A 387 0.61 -5.30 -21.47
C TRP A 387 -0.87 -5.32 -21.86
N ALA A 388 -1.52 -4.15 -21.95
CA ALA A 388 -2.88 -4.06 -22.46
C ALA A 388 -2.96 -4.60 -23.90
N ASP A 389 -2.04 -4.20 -24.78
CA ASP A 389 -2.00 -4.68 -26.16
C ASP A 389 -1.76 -6.22 -26.24
N GLN A 390 -1.05 -6.82 -25.28
CA GLN A 390 -0.78 -8.26 -25.22
C GLN A 390 -2.00 -9.13 -24.87
N LEU A 391 -3.02 -8.60 -24.17
CA LEU A 391 -4.21 -9.36 -23.79
C LEU A 391 -5.08 -9.74 -24.99
N GLY A 392 -4.94 -9.04 -26.12
CA GLY A 392 -5.71 -9.28 -27.34
C GLY A 392 -7.17 -8.82 -27.26
N ASP A 393 -7.92 -9.00 -28.35
CA ASP A 393 -9.31 -8.54 -28.49
C ASP A 393 -10.31 -9.66 -28.82
N ALA A 394 -9.98 -10.90 -28.45
CA ALA A 394 -10.75 -12.09 -28.79
C ALA A 394 -12.06 -12.23 -28.00
N ASP A 395 -12.11 -11.74 -26.76
CA ASP A 395 -13.27 -11.86 -25.87
C ASP A 395 -13.46 -10.63 -24.98
N GLU A 396 -14.60 -10.60 -24.29
CA GLU A 396 -15.02 -9.53 -23.37
C GLU A 396 -14.00 -9.30 -22.25
N ALA A 397 -13.49 -10.38 -21.64
CA ALA A 397 -12.60 -10.33 -20.49
C ALA A 397 -11.23 -9.73 -20.86
N ALA A 398 -10.72 -10.05 -22.05
CA ALA A 398 -9.50 -9.47 -22.60
C ALA A 398 -9.60 -7.95 -22.72
N LEU A 399 -10.66 -7.45 -23.37
CA LEU A 399 -10.89 -6.00 -23.53
C LEU A 399 -11.07 -5.27 -22.20
N GLU A 400 -11.76 -5.87 -21.23
CA GLU A 400 -11.88 -5.32 -19.89
C GLU A 400 -10.53 -5.28 -19.15
N GLY A 401 -9.72 -6.32 -19.30
CA GLY A 401 -8.35 -6.35 -18.81
C GLY A 401 -7.52 -5.21 -19.39
N GLN A 402 -7.66 -4.91 -20.68
CA GLN A 402 -7.02 -3.75 -21.30
C GLN A 402 -7.48 -2.44 -20.67
N LEU A 403 -8.79 -2.25 -20.49
CA LEU A 403 -9.34 -1.03 -19.89
C LEU A 403 -8.82 -0.78 -18.48
N ARG A 404 -8.67 -1.84 -17.66
CA ARG A 404 -8.09 -1.72 -16.31
C ARG A 404 -6.64 -1.25 -16.35
N LEU A 405 -5.81 -1.85 -17.22
CA LEU A 405 -4.41 -1.46 -17.37
C LEU A 405 -4.27 -0.04 -17.94
N LEU A 406 -5.13 0.36 -18.87
CA LEU A 406 -5.15 1.72 -19.42
C LEU A 406 -5.64 2.76 -18.40
N ALA A 407 -6.57 2.40 -17.51
CA ALA A 407 -6.99 3.26 -16.41
C ALA A 407 -5.83 3.50 -15.42
N ASP A 408 -5.09 2.45 -15.06
CA ASP A 408 -3.89 2.56 -14.24
C ASP A 408 -2.82 3.41 -14.93
N ALA A 409 -2.62 3.23 -16.24
CA ALA A 409 -1.70 4.04 -17.04
C ALA A 409 -2.10 5.53 -17.06
N ALA A 410 -3.40 5.81 -17.22
CA ALA A 410 -3.93 7.18 -17.22
C ALA A 410 -3.74 7.85 -15.86
N ARG A 411 -3.91 7.10 -14.76
CA ARG A 411 -3.65 7.58 -13.40
C ARG A 411 -2.19 7.93 -13.17
N LEU A 412 -1.24 7.17 -13.75
CA LEU A 412 0.19 7.43 -13.63
C LEU A 412 0.70 8.57 -14.51
N ALA A 413 0.06 8.83 -15.65
CA ALA A 413 0.44 9.88 -16.61
C ALA A 413 0.17 11.34 -16.14
N VAL A 414 0.27 11.60 -14.83
CA VAL A 414 0.07 12.92 -14.23
C VAL A 414 1.09 13.91 -14.80
N ASN A 415 0.61 15.07 -15.24
CA ASN A 415 1.41 16.12 -15.89
C ASN A 415 2.07 15.74 -17.23
N ASP A 416 1.67 14.63 -17.86
CA ASP A 416 2.01 14.28 -19.25
C ASP A 416 0.74 14.39 -20.14
N ALA A 417 0.51 15.58 -20.72
CA ALA A 417 -0.71 15.84 -21.50
C ALA A 417 -0.78 15.00 -22.79
N GLU A 418 0.35 14.83 -23.48
CA GLU A 418 0.45 14.05 -24.70
C GLU A 418 0.07 12.59 -24.46
N ARG A 419 0.58 11.99 -23.37
CA ARG A 419 0.28 10.59 -23.06
C ARG A 419 -1.17 10.38 -22.62
N ARG A 420 -1.76 11.35 -21.91
CA ARG A 420 -3.18 11.30 -21.52
C ARG A 420 -4.12 11.34 -22.72
N ASP A 421 -3.82 12.13 -23.75
CA ASP A 421 -4.64 12.20 -24.97
C ASP A 421 -4.59 10.88 -25.77
N ASP A 422 -3.41 10.25 -25.86
CA ASP A 422 -3.23 8.93 -26.49
C ASP A 422 -3.99 7.83 -25.73
N LEU A 423 -3.84 7.80 -24.40
CA LEU A 423 -4.56 6.87 -23.52
C LEU A 423 -6.07 7.03 -23.63
N SER A 424 -6.59 8.26 -23.61
CA SER A 424 -8.02 8.54 -23.79
C SER A 424 -8.54 8.02 -25.13
N SER A 425 -7.76 8.21 -26.20
CA SER A 425 -8.10 7.73 -27.54
C SER A 425 -8.13 6.21 -27.62
N LYS A 426 -7.14 5.51 -27.04
CA LYS A 426 -7.09 4.04 -26.95
C LYS A 426 -8.25 3.49 -26.12
N THR A 427 -8.48 4.05 -24.94
CA THR A 427 -9.58 3.66 -24.04
C THR A 427 -10.93 3.76 -24.74
N ARG A 428 -11.20 4.88 -25.44
CA ARG A 428 -12.43 5.04 -26.22
C ARG A 428 -12.59 3.97 -27.30
N ALA A 429 -11.53 3.64 -28.03
CA ALA A 429 -11.59 2.62 -29.09
C ALA A 429 -11.95 1.23 -28.53
N ILE A 430 -11.40 0.87 -27.37
CA ILE A 430 -11.70 -0.39 -26.69
C ILE A 430 -13.13 -0.38 -26.12
N GLN A 431 -13.56 0.72 -25.51
CA GLN A 431 -14.94 0.90 -25.01
C GLN A 431 -15.99 0.68 -26.09
N LEU A 432 -15.79 1.29 -27.28
CA LEU A 432 -16.70 1.13 -28.41
C LEU A 432 -16.71 -0.30 -28.98
N ARG A 433 -15.54 -0.96 -29.00
CA ARG A 433 -15.45 -2.37 -29.44
C ARG A 433 -16.18 -3.30 -28.48
N LEU A 434 -15.99 -3.09 -27.19
CA LEU A 434 -16.66 -3.83 -26.14
C LEU A 434 -18.18 -3.63 -26.19
N ALA A 435 -18.64 -2.39 -26.40
CA ALA A 435 -20.07 -2.10 -26.62
C ALA A 435 -20.64 -2.90 -27.80
N GLY A 436 -19.94 -2.95 -28.93
CA GLY A 436 -20.35 -3.73 -30.11
C GLY A 436 -20.34 -5.26 -29.89
N MET A 437 -19.50 -5.77 -28.98
CA MET A 437 -19.51 -7.20 -28.62
C MET A 437 -20.70 -7.57 -27.75
N ILE A 438 -21.07 -6.69 -26.81
CA ILE A 438 -22.11 -7.01 -25.82
C ILE A 438 -23.51 -6.58 -26.26
N GLU A 439 -23.67 -5.70 -27.27
CA GLU A 439 -24.96 -5.07 -27.64
C GLU A 439 -26.12 -6.05 -27.87
N ARG A 440 -25.84 -7.29 -28.28
CA ARG A 440 -26.87 -8.31 -28.50
C ARG A 440 -27.35 -8.94 -27.20
N GLU A 441 -26.44 -9.24 -26.28
CA GLU A 441 -26.74 -9.94 -25.02
C GLU A 441 -27.07 -8.95 -23.89
N TRP A 442 -26.38 -7.81 -23.85
CA TRP A 442 -26.47 -6.73 -22.86
C TRP A 442 -26.71 -5.37 -23.52
N PRO A 443 -27.85 -5.20 -24.21
CA PRO A 443 -28.16 -3.96 -24.92
C PRO A 443 -28.19 -2.73 -24.00
N LEU A 444 -28.61 -2.84 -22.75
CA LEU A 444 -28.66 -1.69 -21.83
C LEU A 444 -27.25 -1.17 -21.51
N ALA A 445 -26.33 -2.07 -21.16
CA ALA A 445 -24.92 -1.72 -20.91
C ALA A 445 -24.21 -1.17 -22.18
N ALA A 446 -24.57 -1.69 -23.36
CA ALA A 446 -24.06 -1.15 -24.62
C ALA A 446 -24.55 0.29 -24.89
N ILE A 447 -25.83 0.59 -24.60
CA ILE A 447 -26.37 1.95 -24.71
C ILE A 447 -25.59 2.92 -23.84
N GLU A 448 -25.32 2.58 -22.57
CA GLU A 448 -24.54 3.42 -21.65
C GLU A 448 -23.15 3.75 -22.21
N ARG A 449 -22.42 2.73 -22.70
CA ARG A 449 -21.08 2.89 -23.29
C ARG A 449 -21.10 3.71 -24.58
N TYR A 450 -22.06 3.48 -25.47
CA TYR A 450 -22.19 4.28 -26.69
C TYR A 450 -22.58 5.74 -26.37
N ALA A 451 -23.43 5.96 -25.38
CA ALA A 451 -23.83 7.30 -24.94
C ALA A 451 -22.68 8.11 -24.32
N GLU A 452 -21.76 7.46 -23.59
CA GLU A 452 -20.52 8.07 -23.09
C GLU A 452 -19.61 8.59 -24.20
N HIS A 453 -19.70 8.01 -25.39
CA HIS A 453 -18.90 8.35 -26.55
C HIS A 453 -19.72 8.90 -27.72
N ALA A 454 -20.87 9.53 -27.42
CA ALA A 454 -21.77 10.13 -28.41
C ALA A 454 -21.16 11.31 -29.21
N ASP A 455 -19.90 11.67 -29.00
CA ASP A 455 -19.18 12.56 -29.91
C ASP A 455 -18.72 11.84 -31.19
N ASP A 456 -18.58 10.51 -31.14
CA ASP A 456 -18.31 9.67 -32.29
C ASP A 456 -19.59 9.41 -33.11
N PRO A 457 -19.62 9.70 -34.43
CA PRO A 457 -20.78 9.45 -35.28
C PRO A 457 -21.26 7.98 -35.29
N SER A 458 -20.34 7.02 -35.27
CA SER A 458 -20.67 5.59 -35.27
C SER A 458 -21.28 5.17 -33.94
N ALA A 459 -20.73 5.67 -32.82
CA ALA A 459 -21.30 5.43 -31.49
C ALA A 459 -22.72 6.01 -31.37
N ARG A 460 -22.94 7.24 -31.86
CA ARG A 460 -24.28 7.86 -31.88
C ARG A 460 -25.29 7.05 -32.67
N ALA A 461 -24.92 6.56 -33.85
CA ALA A 461 -25.79 5.77 -34.69
C ALA A 461 -26.12 4.41 -34.06
N ALA A 462 -25.12 3.75 -33.45
CA ALA A 462 -25.32 2.48 -32.74
C ALA A 462 -26.24 2.64 -31.52
N ALA A 463 -26.02 3.67 -30.69
CA ALA A 463 -26.92 4.01 -29.58
C ALA A 463 -28.34 4.28 -30.08
N ALA A 464 -28.51 5.03 -31.18
CA ALA A 464 -29.83 5.31 -31.75
C ALA A 464 -30.60 4.03 -32.09
N ALA A 465 -29.94 3.07 -32.73
CA ALA A 465 -30.55 1.81 -33.13
C ALA A 465 -31.02 0.98 -31.92
N LEU A 466 -30.21 0.94 -30.85
CA LEU A 466 -30.58 0.23 -29.62
C LEU A 466 -31.69 0.95 -28.84
N ILE A 467 -31.62 2.29 -28.71
CA ILE A 467 -32.63 3.10 -28.02
C ILE A 467 -33.98 3.03 -28.74
N ASP A 468 -34.01 3.09 -30.08
CA ASP A 468 -35.25 2.97 -30.86
C ASP A 468 -35.91 1.58 -30.68
N ALA A 469 -35.11 0.54 -30.36
CA ALA A 469 -35.54 -0.85 -30.16
C ALA A 469 -35.94 -1.20 -28.71
N LEU A 470 -35.80 -0.28 -27.74
CA LEU A 470 -36.28 -0.48 -26.38
C LEU A 470 -37.80 -0.67 -26.35
N ASP A 471 -38.28 -1.49 -25.41
CA ASP A 471 -39.71 -1.63 -25.14
C ASP A 471 -40.29 -0.34 -24.53
N ASN A 472 -41.61 -0.30 -24.32
CA ASN A 472 -42.27 0.89 -23.74
C ASN A 472 -42.39 0.81 -22.21
N GLY A 473 -41.69 -0.11 -21.54
CA GLY A 473 -41.76 -0.30 -20.09
C GLY A 473 -41.04 0.81 -19.33
N PRO A 474 -41.63 1.39 -18.26
CA PRO A 474 -41.07 2.59 -17.62
C PRO A 474 -39.70 2.34 -16.98
N SER A 475 -39.45 1.18 -16.37
CA SER A 475 -38.22 0.91 -15.61
C SER A 475 -36.94 1.05 -16.43
N VAL A 476 -36.90 0.49 -17.65
CA VAL A 476 -35.70 0.52 -18.51
C VAL A 476 -35.36 1.93 -18.96
N TRP A 477 -36.37 2.72 -19.33
CA TRP A 477 -36.17 4.12 -19.73
C TRP A 477 -35.64 4.96 -18.58
N ILE A 478 -36.07 4.68 -17.35
CA ILE A 478 -35.65 5.40 -16.16
C ILE A 478 -34.22 5.06 -15.78
N GLU A 479 -33.82 3.77 -15.77
CA GLU A 479 -32.42 3.39 -15.53
C GLU A 479 -31.49 4.01 -16.59
N LEU A 480 -31.90 4.00 -17.86
CA LEU A 480 -31.11 4.58 -18.95
C LEU A 480 -31.25 6.10 -19.09
N ALA A 481 -32.01 6.79 -18.24
CA ALA A 481 -32.28 8.22 -18.40
C ALA A 481 -31.00 9.06 -18.53
N PRO A 482 -29.95 8.90 -17.69
CA PRO A 482 -28.72 9.69 -17.81
C PRO A 482 -27.99 9.43 -19.13
N ALA A 483 -27.99 8.18 -19.62
CA ALA A 483 -27.36 7.80 -20.88
C ALA A 483 -28.13 8.39 -22.08
N ILE A 484 -29.46 8.27 -22.07
CA ILE A 484 -30.33 8.77 -23.13
C ILE A 484 -30.25 10.29 -23.22
N GLU A 485 -30.30 11.01 -22.08
CA GLU A 485 -30.21 12.46 -22.06
C GLU A 485 -28.86 12.96 -22.60
N ARG A 486 -27.76 12.31 -22.17
CA ARG A 486 -26.41 12.62 -22.65
C ARG A 486 -26.26 12.38 -24.15
N TRP A 487 -26.73 11.23 -24.62
CA TRP A 487 -26.71 10.90 -26.05
C TRP A 487 -27.58 11.87 -26.86
N ALA A 488 -28.81 12.16 -26.41
CA ALA A 488 -29.75 13.05 -27.10
C ALA A 488 -29.18 14.47 -27.24
N ALA A 489 -28.52 14.98 -26.20
CA ALA A 489 -27.85 16.28 -26.24
C ALA A 489 -26.77 16.37 -27.33
N ARG A 490 -26.03 15.27 -27.59
CA ARG A 490 -24.99 15.19 -28.63
C ARG A 490 -25.51 14.80 -30.01
N ALA A 491 -26.70 14.21 -30.08
CA ALA A 491 -27.41 13.89 -31.31
C ALA A 491 -28.20 15.09 -31.88
N ALA A 492 -28.46 16.12 -31.06
CA ALA A 492 -29.10 17.35 -31.49
C ALA A 492 -28.34 18.00 -32.67
N GLY A 493 -29.04 18.27 -33.77
CA GLY A 493 -28.43 18.85 -34.98
C GLY A 493 -27.64 17.87 -35.87
N THR A 494 -27.75 16.56 -35.62
CA THR A 494 -27.15 15.49 -36.44
C THR A 494 -28.22 14.68 -37.19
N GLU A 495 -27.80 13.66 -37.95
CA GLU A 495 -28.73 12.75 -38.64
C GLU A 495 -29.65 11.97 -37.67
N GLN A 496 -29.25 11.83 -36.40
CA GLN A 496 -30.02 11.14 -35.36
C GLN A 496 -30.97 12.06 -34.57
N ALA A 497 -31.11 13.34 -34.94
CA ALA A 497 -31.93 14.31 -34.21
C ALA A 497 -33.39 13.84 -34.01
N ALA A 498 -34.00 13.22 -35.03
CA ALA A 498 -35.37 12.69 -34.93
C ALA A 498 -35.49 11.50 -33.95
N SER A 499 -34.46 10.64 -33.86
CA SER A 499 -34.42 9.57 -32.86
C SER A 499 -34.24 10.14 -31.46
N ALA A 500 -33.42 11.19 -31.29
CA ALA A 500 -33.24 11.87 -30.01
C ALA A 500 -34.55 12.49 -29.50
N GLU A 501 -35.32 13.17 -30.36
CA GLU A 501 -36.63 13.72 -29.98
C GLU A 501 -37.62 12.64 -29.53
N ARG A 502 -37.68 11.51 -30.26
CA ARG A 502 -38.54 10.38 -29.87
C ARG A 502 -38.11 9.75 -28.54
N ALA A 503 -36.80 9.56 -28.34
CA ALA A 503 -36.27 9.00 -27.10
C ALA A 503 -36.60 9.88 -25.90
N MET A 504 -36.41 11.21 -26.02
CA MET A 504 -36.77 12.17 -24.96
C MET A 504 -38.27 12.19 -24.67
N ALA A 505 -39.13 12.06 -25.69
CA ALA A 505 -40.57 11.97 -25.50
C ALA A 505 -40.99 10.68 -24.76
N ARG A 506 -40.36 9.54 -25.09
CA ARG A 506 -40.58 8.26 -24.39
C ARG A 506 -40.08 8.30 -22.94
N LEU A 507 -38.92 8.89 -22.71
CA LEU A 507 -38.39 9.10 -21.36
C LEU A 507 -39.33 9.97 -20.51
N ALA A 508 -39.90 11.03 -21.08
CA ALA A 508 -40.89 11.86 -20.39
C ALA A 508 -42.17 11.06 -20.03
N ALA A 509 -42.65 10.21 -20.95
CA ALA A 509 -43.79 9.33 -20.68
C ALA A 509 -43.49 8.28 -19.60
N ALA A 510 -42.27 7.72 -19.58
CA ALA A 510 -41.83 6.81 -18.53
C ALA A 510 -41.81 7.49 -17.15
N ARG A 511 -41.34 8.74 -17.06
CA ARG A 511 -41.36 9.54 -15.83
C ARG A 511 -42.79 9.81 -15.34
N GLU A 512 -43.74 10.03 -16.25
CA GLU A 512 -45.15 10.17 -15.90
C GLU A 512 -45.74 8.86 -15.36
N ALA A 513 -45.41 7.72 -15.99
CA ALA A 513 -45.88 6.40 -15.57
C ALA A 513 -45.38 6.01 -14.16
N LEU A 514 -44.19 6.45 -13.74
CA LEU A 514 -43.70 6.25 -12.36
C LEU A 514 -44.62 6.89 -11.30
N SER A 515 -45.36 7.94 -11.68
CA SER A 515 -46.25 8.68 -10.78
C SER A 515 -47.68 8.10 -10.75
N ASP A 516 -47.95 6.99 -11.43
CA ASP A 516 -49.26 6.34 -11.39
C ASP A 516 -49.57 5.86 -9.95
N PRO A 517 -50.66 6.35 -9.31
CA PRO A 517 -51.03 5.95 -7.96
C PRO A 517 -51.20 4.44 -7.78
N ARG A 518 -51.70 3.72 -8.79
CA ARG A 518 -51.89 2.26 -8.72
C ARG A 518 -50.57 1.52 -8.66
N ARG A 519 -49.58 2.02 -9.38
CA ARG A 519 -48.21 1.48 -9.37
C ARG A 519 -47.55 1.70 -8.01
N LEU A 520 -47.66 2.92 -7.47
CA LEU A 520 -47.10 3.26 -6.17
C LEU A 520 -47.73 2.45 -5.03
N GLU A 521 -49.05 2.22 -5.08
CA GLU A 521 -49.76 1.33 -4.14
C GLU A 521 -49.26 -0.11 -4.23
N ALA A 522 -49.06 -0.63 -5.43
CA ALA A 522 -48.55 -1.98 -5.64
C ALA A 522 -47.13 -2.18 -5.09
N LEU A 523 -46.22 -1.22 -5.28
CA LEU A 523 -44.82 -1.34 -4.84
C LEU A 523 -44.65 -1.42 -3.32
N VAL A 524 -45.65 -0.98 -2.54
CA VAL A 524 -45.63 -1.04 -1.07
C VAL A 524 -46.60 -2.09 -0.51
N SER A 525 -47.33 -2.80 -1.36
CA SER A 525 -48.31 -3.81 -0.96
C SER A 525 -47.62 -5.10 -0.53
N THR A 526 -48.16 -5.74 0.50
CA THR A 526 -47.80 -7.11 0.90
C THR A 526 -48.73 -8.18 0.30
N ASP A 527 -49.73 -7.76 -0.48
CA ASP A 527 -50.70 -8.65 -1.13
C ASP A 527 -50.30 -8.92 -2.59
N PRO A 528 -49.93 -10.18 -2.94
CA PRO A 528 -49.54 -10.55 -4.30
C PRO A 528 -50.63 -10.29 -5.35
N GLU A 529 -51.92 -10.32 -4.99
CA GLU A 529 -53.00 -10.07 -5.94
C GLU A 529 -53.03 -8.60 -6.37
N VAL A 530 -52.80 -7.68 -5.42
CA VAL A 530 -52.70 -6.24 -5.67
C VAL A 530 -51.51 -5.94 -6.57
N VAL A 531 -50.35 -6.55 -6.30
CA VAL A 531 -49.14 -6.35 -7.13
C VAL A 531 -49.33 -6.93 -8.53
N THR A 532 -49.94 -8.12 -8.65
CA THR A 532 -50.24 -8.76 -9.93
C THR A 532 -51.19 -7.93 -10.79
N ALA A 533 -52.21 -7.30 -10.19
CA ALA A 533 -53.17 -6.47 -10.90
C ALA A 533 -52.56 -5.18 -11.47
N ALA A 534 -51.48 -4.68 -10.85
CA ALA A 534 -50.75 -3.50 -11.29
C ALA A 534 -49.60 -3.80 -12.27
N LEU A 535 -49.24 -5.08 -12.45
CA LEU A 535 -48.15 -5.49 -13.33
C LEU A 535 -48.49 -5.21 -14.79
N THR A 536 -47.69 -4.33 -15.43
CA THR A 536 -47.80 -4.03 -16.87
C THR A 536 -46.61 -4.59 -17.64
N PRO A 537 -46.74 -4.92 -18.93
CA PRO A 537 -45.62 -5.43 -19.73
C PRO A 537 -44.45 -4.43 -19.76
N GLY A 538 -43.29 -4.85 -19.26
CA GLY A 538 -42.08 -4.04 -19.20
C GLY A 538 -41.89 -3.21 -17.92
N ASP A 539 -42.84 -3.23 -16.97
CA ASP A 539 -42.65 -2.63 -15.63
C ASP A 539 -41.93 -3.61 -14.70
N GLN A 540 -40.60 -3.56 -14.76
CA GLN A 540 -39.75 -4.55 -14.11
C GLN A 540 -39.68 -4.36 -12.59
N GLU A 541 -39.89 -3.14 -12.07
CA GLU A 541 -39.92 -2.89 -10.62
C GLU A 541 -41.15 -3.53 -9.97
N VAL A 542 -42.32 -3.49 -10.60
CA VAL A 542 -43.53 -4.18 -10.11
C VAL A 542 -43.33 -5.70 -10.17
N ALA A 543 -42.65 -6.21 -11.20
CA ALA A 543 -42.28 -7.63 -11.29
C ALA A 543 -41.32 -8.04 -10.16
N VAL A 544 -40.36 -7.19 -9.80
CA VAL A 544 -39.45 -7.40 -8.66
C VAL A 544 -40.21 -7.43 -7.33
N ALA A 545 -41.16 -6.52 -7.13
CA ALA A 545 -42.01 -6.53 -5.92
C ALA A 545 -42.80 -7.84 -5.82
N LEU A 546 -43.40 -8.31 -6.92
CA LEU A 546 -44.14 -9.58 -6.96
C LEU A 546 -43.23 -10.79 -6.69
N ALA A 547 -42.06 -10.84 -7.33
CA ALA A 547 -41.06 -11.89 -7.06
C ALA A 547 -40.58 -11.87 -5.60
N GLY A 548 -40.40 -10.68 -5.01
CA GLY A 548 -40.06 -10.52 -3.59
C GLY A 548 -41.11 -11.11 -2.65
N LEU A 549 -42.40 -10.94 -2.97
CA LEU A 549 -43.50 -11.54 -2.20
C LEU A 549 -43.51 -13.08 -2.30
N TRP A 550 -43.29 -13.64 -3.50
CA TRP A 550 -43.21 -15.09 -3.67
C TRP A 550 -42.01 -15.69 -2.95
N ARG A 551 -40.85 -15.04 -3.07
CA ARG A 551 -39.63 -15.40 -2.34
C ARG A 551 -39.84 -15.37 -0.83
N ALA A 552 -40.50 -14.33 -0.29
CA ALA A 552 -40.81 -14.24 1.14
C ALA A 552 -41.76 -15.35 1.65
N GLN A 553 -42.55 -15.95 0.75
CA GLN A 553 -43.41 -17.11 1.03
C GLN A 553 -42.68 -18.45 0.80
N GLY A 554 -41.43 -18.44 0.36
CA GLY A 554 -40.64 -19.62 0.01
C GLY A 554 -41.00 -20.26 -1.33
N ASP A 555 -41.70 -19.55 -2.22
CA ASP A 555 -42.00 -20.01 -3.59
C ASP A 555 -41.02 -19.42 -4.61
N ASP A 556 -39.77 -19.87 -4.54
CA ASP A 556 -38.69 -19.40 -5.42
C ASP A 556 -38.96 -19.72 -6.90
N LYS A 557 -39.76 -20.77 -7.18
CA LYS A 557 -40.14 -21.12 -8.55
C LYS A 557 -41.10 -20.11 -9.15
N ALA A 558 -42.11 -19.66 -8.38
CA ALA A 558 -42.99 -18.60 -8.81
C ALA A 558 -42.23 -17.27 -8.96
N ALA A 559 -41.31 -16.96 -8.04
CA ALA A 559 -40.46 -15.78 -8.14
C ALA A 559 -39.59 -15.82 -9.41
N LEU A 560 -38.93 -16.95 -9.68
CA LEU A 560 -38.08 -17.14 -10.86
C LEU A 560 -38.88 -17.00 -12.16
N ALA A 561 -40.07 -17.61 -12.23
CA ALA A 561 -40.94 -17.54 -13.40
C ALA A 561 -41.38 -16.10 -13.74
N VAL A 562 -41.67 -15.27 -12.72
CA VAL A 562 -42.00 -13.85 -12.91
C VAL A 562 -40.82 -13.09 -13.53
N LEU A 563 -39.60 -13.35 -13.06
CA LEU A 563 -38.39 -12.65 -13.52
C LEU A 563 -37.94 -13.12 -14.91
N GLU A 564 -37.95 -14.43 -15.17
CA GLU A 564 -37.55 -14.99 -16.48
C GLU A 564 -38.51 -14.57 -17.62
N ALA A 565 -39.77 -14.25 -17.29
CA ALA A 565 -40.73 -13.72 -18.25
C ALA A 565 -40.33 -12.34 -18.83
N LEU A 566 -39.42 -11.61 -18.15
CA LEU A 566 -38.89 -10.32 -18.63
C LEU A 566 -37.81 -10.49 -19.71
N GLY A 567 -37.32 -11.72 -19.95
CA GLY A 567 -36.34 -12.04 -20.98
C GLY A 567 -34.93 -12.28 -20.44
N PRO A 568 -33.87 -12.20 -21.28
CA PRO A 568 -32.50 -12.42 -20.82
C PRO A 568 -32.00 -11.31 -19.89
N PRO A 569 -31.07 -11.60 -18.96
CA PRO A 569 -30.63 -10.64 -17.94
C PRO A 569 -30.14 -9.29 -18.47
N GLY A 570 -29.48 -9.25 -19.63
CA GLY A 570 -28.98 -7.99 -20.18
C GLY A 570 -30.05 -7.03 -20.72
N ARG A 571 -31.34 -7.42 -20.71
CA ARG A 571 -32.50 -6.54 -20.93
C ARG A 571 -33.20 -6.11 -19.64
N MET A 572 -32.76 -6.64 -18.50
CA MET A 572 -33.32 -6.33 -17.21
C MET A 572 -32.62 -5.12 -16.59
N VAL A 573 -33.36 -4.30 -15.86
CA VAL A 573 -32.81 -3.27 -14.97
C VAL A 573 -32.03 -3.91 -13.83
N THR A 574 -31.11 -3.17 -13.23
CA THR A 574 -30.17 -3.66 -12.20
C THR A 574 -30.90 -4.28 -11.02
N ALA A 575 -31.97 -3.63 -10.54
CA ALA A 575 -32.79 -4.16 -9.44
C ALA A 575 -33.40 -5.53 -9.78
N THR A 576 -33.81 -5.75 -11.03
CA THR A 576 -34.37 -7.02 -11.49
C THR A 576 -33.29 -8.08 -11.63
N GLN A 577 -32.10 -7.72 -12.12
CA GLN A 577 -30.96 -8.63 -12.18
C GLN A 577 -30.51 -9.08 -10.77
N LEU A 578 -30.50 -8.16 -9.80
CA LEU A 578 -30.20 -8.47 -8.39
C LEU A 578 -31.25 -9.39 -7.76
N MET A 579 -32.54 -9.13 -8.00
CA MET A 579 -33.60 -10.01 -7.52
C MET A 579 -33.50 -11.40 -8.18
N LEU A 580 -33.20 -11.46 -9.48
CA LEU A 580 -32.97 -12.73 -10.18
C LEU A 580 -31.78 -13.49 -9.58
N ALA A 581 -30.66 -12.81 -9.33
CA ALA A 581 -29.51 -13.43 -8.67
C ALA A 581 -29.85 -13.91 -7.25
N SER A 582 -30.71 -13.18 -6.53
CA SER A 582 -31.16 -13.57 -5.18
C SER A 582 -32.00 -14.83 -5.21
N VAL A 583 -32.99 -14.88 -6.11
CA VAL A 583 -33.85 -16.06 -6.32
C VAL A 583 -33.05 -17.26 -6.81
N LEU A 584 -32.07 -17.05 -7.70
CA LEU A 584 -31.15 -18.11 -8.13
C LEU A 584 -30.29 -18.61 -6.96
N ALA A 585 -29.78 -17.72 -6.12
CA ALA A 585 -28.96 -18.11 -4.97
C ALA A 585 -29.76 -18.89 -3.92
N ASP A 586 -31.02 -18.52 -3.69
CA ASP A 586 -31.89 -19.25 -2.76
C ASP A 586 -32.41 -20.58 -3.35
N GLY A 587 -32.57 -20.64 -4.67
CA GLY A 587 -32.89 -21.86 -5.42
C GLY A 587 -31.71 -22.81 -5.66
N ASP A 588 -30.59 -22.65 -4.94
CA ASP A 588 -29.36 -23.45 -5.03
C ASP A 588 -28.64 -23.39 -6.41
N GLU A 589 -28.88 -22.33 -7.17
CA GLU A 589 -28.21 -22.06 -8.46
C GLU A 589 -27.06 -21.05 -8.29
N LEU A 590 -26.24 -21.22 -7.25
CA LEU A 590 -25.18 -20.28 -6.84
C LEU A 590 -24.20 -19.93 -7.98
N ALA A 591 -23.84 -20.88 -8.83
CA ALA A 591 -22.96 -20.64 -9.97
C ALA A 591 -23.58 -19.71 -11.02
N ARG A 592 -24.90 -19.82 -11.26
CA ARG A 592 -25.62 -18.90 -12.16
C ARG A 592 -25.78 -17.52 -11.51
N ALA A 593 -26.08 -17.48 -10.21
CA ALA A 593 -26.17 -16.24 -9.46
C ALA A 593 -24.84 -15.48 -9.48
N GLU A 594 -23.72 -16.17 -9.19
CA GLU A 594 -22.39 -15.57 -9.24
C GLU A 594 -22.02 -15.12 -10.65
N ALA A 595 -22.20 -15.96 -11.68
CA ALA A 595 -21.89 -15.57 -13.05
C ALA A 595 -22.68 -14.34 -13.51
N LEU A 596 -23.94 -14.24 -13.11
CA LEU A 596 -24.78 -13.06 -13.35
C LEU A 596 -24.22 -11.83 -12.60
N LEU A 597 -24.06 -11.90 -11.28
CA LEU A 597 -23.57 -10.81 -10.44
C LEU A 597 -22.17 -10.34 -10.85
N GLN A 598 -21.28 -11.26 -11.16
CA GLN A 598 -19.93 -10.96 -11.64
C GLN A 598 -19.95 -10.24 -12.98
N ARG A 599 -20.90 -10.57 -13.88
CA ARG A 599 -21.05 -9.88 -15.17
C ARG A 599 -21.65 -8.48 -14.97
N ILE A 600 -22.63 -8.31 -14.07
CA ILE A 600 -23.17 -6.98 -13.70
C ILE A 600 -22.05 -6.11 -13.12
N LEU A 601 -21.30 -6.64 -12.15
CA LEU A 601 -20.19 -5.94 -11.50
C LEU A 601 -19.12 -5.54 -12.51
N ARG A 602 -18.76 -6.44 -13.44
CA ARG A 602 -17.82 -6.14 -14.54
C ARG A 602 -18.24 -4.93 -15.37
N HIS A 603 -19.53 -4.76 -15.65
CA HIS A 603 -20.03 -3.65 -16.44
C HIS A 603 -20.14 -2.33 -15.65
N LYS A 604 -20.56 -2.38 -14.38
CA LYS A 604 -20.85 -1.16 -13.59
C LYS A 604 -19.67 -0.64 -12.76
N LEU A 605 -18.80 -1.53 -12.27
CA LEU A 605 -17.69 -1.15 -11.38
C LEU A 605 -16.72 -0.13 -12.00
N PRO A 606 -16.29 -0.25 -13.28
CA PRO A 606 -15.32 0.71 -13.84
C PRO A 606 -15.85 2.15 -13.89
N ALA A 607 -17.11 2.34 -14.26
CA ALA A 607 -17.74 3.65 -14.30
C ALA A 607 -17.91 4.24 -12.89
N PHE A 608 -18.22 3.40 -11.92
CA PHE A 608 -18.29 3.79 -10.50
C PHE A 608 -16.93 4.22 -9.95
N GLU A 609 -15.88 3.40 -10.13
CA GLU A 609 -14.51 3.71 -9.72
C GLU A 609 -14.00 5.01 -10.37
N GLN A 610 -14.31 5.22 -11.65
CA GLN A 610 -13.95 6.45 -12.35
C GLN A 610 -14.65 7.69 -11.78
N ALA A 611 -15.96 7.59 -11.51
CA ALA A 611 -16.73 8.70 -10.93
C ALA A 611 -16.23 9.04 -9.52
N ARG A 612 -15.95 8.02 -8.70
CA ARG A 612 -15.33 8.18 -7.39
C ARG A 612 -13.97 8.87 -7.49
N ALA A 613 -13.07 8.37 -8.34
CA ALA A 613 -11.73 8.93 -8.50
C ALA A 613 -11.78 10.40 -8.95
N ALA A 614 -12.72 10.75 -9.84
CA ALA A 614 -12.94 12.13 -10.26
C ALA A 614 -13.41 13.03 -9.10
N TYR A 615 -14.37 12.56 -8.31
CA TYR A 615 -14.84 13.24 -7.10
C TYR A 615 -13.71 13.44 -6.08
N ASP A 616 -13.00 12.37 -5.72
CA ASP A 616 -11.91 12.38 -4.73
C ASP A 616 -10.77 13.32 -5.17
N ALA A 617 -10.40 13.29 -6.45
CA ALA A 617 -9.37 14.17 -7.00
C ALA A 617 -9.78 15.65 -6.94
N ALA A 618 -11.04 15.97 -7.28
CA ALA A 618 -11.54 17.35 -7.23
C ALA A 618 -11.64 17.85 -5.78
N ALA A 619 -12.15 17.01 -4.87
CA ALA A 619 -12.23 17.32 -3.44
C ALA A 619 -10.85 17.53 -2.82
N THR A 620 -9.89 16.64 -3.09
CA THR A 620 -8.50 16.76 -2.59
C THR A 620 -7.82 18.02 -3.11
N LYS A 621 -8.03 18.35 -4.40
CA LYS A 621 -7.49 19.56 -5.01
C LYS A 621 -8.04 20.82 -4.34
N LEU A 622 -9.36 20.89 -4.12
CA LEU A 622 -9.98 22.03 -3.45
C LEU A 622 -9.54 22.12 -1.98
N GLN A 623 -9.53 21.00 -1.25
CA GLN A 623 -9.04 20.95 0.13
C GLN A 623 -7.60 21.46 0.24
N THR A 624 -6.71 21.01 -0.64
CA THR A 624 -5.31 21.46 -0.66
C THR A 624 -5.23 22.97 -0.90
N ALA A 625 -6.02 23.50 -1.85
CA ALA A 625 -6.07 24.93 -2.12
C ALA A 625 -6.61 25.73 -0.91
N LEU A 626 -7.61 25.22 -0.19
CA LEU A 626 -8.15 25.84 1.01
C LEU A 626 -7.15 25.84 2.18
N VAL A 627 -6.39 24.75 2.34
CA VAL A 627 -5.31 24.65 3.34
C VAL A 627 -4.19 25.65 3.03
N GLU A 628 -3.75 25.73 1.77
CA GLU A 628 -2.71 26.69 1.37
C GLU A 628 -3.18 28.15 1.50
N ARG A 629 -4.45 28.44 1.21
CA ARG A 629 -5.07 29.75 1.54
C ARG A 629 -5.03 30.03 3.04
N GLY A 630 -5.35 29.03 3.86
CA GLY A 630 -5.24 29.12 5.31
C GLY A 630 -3.82 29.46 5.78
N LYS A 631 -2.81 28.77 5.27
CA LYS A 631 -1.40 29.03 5.58
C LYS A 631 -0.94 30.43 5.12
N ALA A 632 -1.50 30.92 4.02
CA ALA A 632 -1.23 32.27 3.52
C ALA A 632 -1.95 33.37 4.32
N GLY A 633 -2.79 33.02 5.30
CA GLY A 633 -3.60 33.96 6.08
C GLY A 633 -4.83 34.50 5.34
N ASP A 634 -5.20 33.90 4.20
CA ASP A 634 -6.35 34.27 3.38
C ASP A 634 -7.60 33.49 3.82
N LEU A 635 -8.08 33.76 5.03
CA LEU A 635 -9.28 33.14 5.61
C LEU A 635 -10.41 34.17 5.79
N PRO A 636 -11.69 33.74 5.67
CA PRO A 636 -12.82 34.60 6.00
C PRO A 636 -12.72 35.14 7.43
N GLN A 637 -13.07 36.41 7.63
CA GLN A 637 -12.92 37.09 8.92
C GLN A 637 -13.75 36.43 10.04
N GLU A 638 -14.86 35.79 9.69
CA GLU A 638 -15.71 35.03 10.60
C GLU A 638 -15.03 33.75 11.10
N LEU A 639 -14.33 33.04 10.22
CA LEU A 639 -13.54 31.86 10.58
C LEU A 639 -12.32 32.24 11.44
N ILE A 640 -11.63 33.33 11.10
CA ILE A 640 -10.51 33.84 11.93
C ILE A 640 -10.99 34.13 13.35
N ARG A 641 -12.13 34.82 13.51
CA ARG A 641 -12.71 35.09 14.85
C ARG A 641 -13.10 33.81 15.58
N ALA A 642 -13.63 32.82 14.87
CA ALA A 642 -13.98 31.53 15.46
C ALA A 642 -12.74 30.75 15.93
N LEU A 643 -11.66 30.75 15.15
CA LEU A 643 -10.40 30.10 15.49
C LEU A 643 -9.67 30.81 16.65
N GLU A 644 -9.61 32.16 16.64
CA GLU A 644 -8.99 32.96 17.71
C GLU A 644 -9.77 32.88 19.03
N GLY A 645 -11.09 32.71 18.96
CA GLY A 645 -11.98 32.58 20.12
C GLY A 645 -12.05 31.17 20.72
N ALA A 646 -11.54 30.16 20.01
CA ALA A 646 -11.62 28.75 20.41
C ALA A 646 -10.29 28.24 21.01
N PRO A 647 -10.35 27.26 21.94
CA PRO A 647 -9.17 26.54 22.42
C PRO A 647 -8.40 25.89 21.26
N GLU A 648 -7.06 25.81 21.38
CA GLU A 648 -6.18 25.23 20.35
C GLU A 648 -6.58 23.78 19.97
N SER A 649 -7.13 23.02 20.92
CA SER A 649 -7.65 21.66 20.68
C SER A 649 -8.91 21.61 19.81
N GLU A 650 -9.70 22.69 19.74
CA GLU A 650 -10.95 22.78 18.95
C GLU A 650 -10.74 23.42 17.58
N GLN A 651 -9.64 24.14 17.39
CA GLN A 651 -9.31 24.82 16.12
C GLN A 651 -9.26 23.88 14.90
N PRO A 652 -8.69 22.66 14.98
CA PRO A 652 -8.72 21.71 13.86
C PRO A 652 -10.15 21.32 13.45
N THR A 653 -11.05 21.13 14.43
CA THR A 653 -12.45 20.78 14.19
C THR A 653 -13.20 21.93 13.51
N ILE A 654 -12.99 23.17 13.99
CA ILE A 654 -13.61 24.38 13.42
C ILE A 654 -13.13 24.59 11.98
N PHE A 655 -11.82 24.47 11.75
CA PHE A 655 -11.25 24.61 10.41
C PHE A 655 -11.73 23.49 9.48
N GLY A 656 -11.75 22.25 9.95
CA GLY A 656 -12.25 21.10 9.20
C GLY A 656 -13.73 21.24 8.81
N ALA A 657 -14.59 21.71 9.72
CA ALA A 657 -15.99 21.98 9.45
C ALA A 657 -16.17 23.03 8.33
N TRP A 658 -15.40 24.12 8.37
CA TRP A 658 -15.41 25.13 7.32
C TRP A 658 -14.95 24.56 5.97
N VAL A 659 -13.87 23.77 5.94
CA VAL A 659 -13.43 23.08 4.72
C VAL A 659 -14.53 22.19 4.16
N GLY A 660 -15.21 21.41 5.01
CA GLY A 660 -16.36 20.57 4.62
C GLY A 660 -17.53 21.38 4.04
N GLU A 661 -17.83 22.55 4.60
CA GLU A 661 -18.84 23.47 4.07
C GLU A 661 -18.43 24.01 2.68
N GLN A 662 -17.17 24.40 2.50
CA GLN A 662 -16.67 24.87 1.20
C GLN A 662 -16.73 23.77 0.13
N LEU A 663 -16.36 22.53 0.48
CA LEU A 663 -16.48 21.37 -0.41
C LEU A 663 -17.94 21.12 -0.81
N SER A 664 -18.86 21.24 0.15
CA SER A 664 -20.30 21.02 -0.08
C SER A 664 -20.98 22.16 -0.84
N ALA A 665 -20.40 23.37 -0.82
CA ALA A 665 -20.92 24.53 -1.55
C ALA A 665 -20.38 24.61 -2.99
N ASP A 666 -19.32 23.86 -3.32
CA ASP A 666 -18.70 23.90 -4.64
C ASP A 666 -19.57 23.20 -5.71
N PRO A 667 -19.97 23.89 -6.80
CA PRO A 667 -20.83 23.31 -7.82
C PRO A 667 -20.19 22.14 -8.60
N GLU A 668 -18.88 22.16 -8.81
CA GLU A 668 -18.17 21.11 -9.55
C GLU A 668 -18.10 19.84 -8.69
N ILE A 669 -17.76 19.97 -7.41
CA ILE A 669 -17.75 18.85 -6.47
C ILE A 669 -19.14 18.25 -6.32
N ASN A 670 -20.19 19.07 -6.19
CA ASN A 670 -21.55 18.57 -6.09
C ASN A 670 -22.00 17.80 -7.35
N ALA A 671 -21.66 18.28 -8.54
CA ALA A 671 -21.97 17.58 -9.78
C ALA A 671 -21.22 16.23 -9.88
N LEU A 672 -19.94 16.18 -9.47
CA LEU A 672 -19.16 14.95 -9.43
C LEU A 672 -19.69 13.98 -8.38
N ARG A 673 -20.09 14.49 -7.20
CA ARG A 673 -20.72 13.70 -6.13
C ARG A 673 -22.03 13.08 -6.59
N GLU A 674 -22.88 13.84 -7.27
CA GLU A 674 -24.13 13.33 -7.82
C GLU A 674 -23.89 12.25 -8.87
N ALA A 675 -22.94 12.47 -9.80
CA ALA A 675 -22.56 11.49 -10.80
C ALA A 675 -21.99 10.19 -10.19
N TYR A 676 -21.28 10.30 -9.07
CA TYR A 676 -20.79 9.18 -8.27
C TYR A 676 -21.93 8.44 -7.56
N LEU A 677 -22.83 9.15 -6.86
CA LEU A 677 -23.98 8.56 -6.16
C LEU A 677 -24.95 7.85 -7.11
N GLN A 678 -25.16 8.38 -8.32
CA GLN A 678 -25.96 7.74 -9.37
C GLN A 678 -25.40 6.37 -9.80
N ARG A 679 -24.13 6.07 -9.52
CA ARG A 679 -23.47 4.80 -9.86
C ARG A 679 -23.31 3.85 -8.66
N ALA A 680 -23.76 4.26 -7.48
CA ALA A 680 -23.62 3.48 -6.25
C ALA A 680 -24.47 2.19 -6.22
N GLU A 681 -25.35 1.99 -7.21
CA GLU A 681 -26.10 0.74 -7.40
C GLU A 681 -25.20 -0.50 -7.56
N VAL A 682 -23.91 -0.32 -7.85
CA VAL A 682 -22.91 -1.39 -7.88
C VAL A 682 -22.61 -1.96 -6.49
N VAL A 683 -22.80 -1.20 -5.41
CA VAL A 683 -22.45 -1.62 -4.05
C VAL A 683 -23.29 -2.83 -3.61
N PRO A 684 -24.64 -2.82 -3.72
CA PRO A 684 -25.44 -4.02 -3.49
C PRO A 684 -25.05 -5.23 -4.35
N VAL A 685 -24.63 -5.02 -5.61
CA VAL A 685 -24.16 -6.09 -6.50
C VAL A 685 -22.90 -6.75 -5.97
N ALA A 686 -21.91 -5.96 -5.57
CA ALA A 686 -20.66 -6.46 -5.00
C ALA A 686 -20.90 -7.15 -3.65
N LEU A 687 -21.75 -6.60 -2.77
CA LEU A 687 -22.11 -7.26 -1.51
C LEU A 687 -22.75 -8.63 -1.75
N GLN A 688 -23.73 -8.69 -2.64
CA GLN A 688 -24.39 -9.95 -2.95
C GLN A 688 -23.44 -10.94 -3.63
N LEU A 689 -22.55 -10.47 -4.52
CA LEU A 689 -21.53 -11.32 -5.13
C LEU A 689 -20.57 -11.87 -4.08
N GLY A 690 -20.05 -11.04 -3.18
CA GLY A 690 -19.15 -11.44 -2.11
C GLY A 690 -19.79 -12.47 -1.18
N LEU A 691 -21.07 -12.28 -0.82
CA LEU A 691 -21.83 -13.26 -0.05
C LEU A 691 -22.09 -14.55 -0.83
N THR A 692 -22.38 -14.47 -2.13
CA THR A 692 -22.58 -15.65 -2.99
C THR A 692 -21.27 -16.43 -3.14
N GLN A 693 -20.15 -15.75 -3.32
CA GLN A 693 -18.81 -16.33 -3.37
C GLN A 693 -18.41 -16.94 -2.03
N LEU A 694 -18.77 -16.29 -0.91
CA LEU A 694 -18.57 -16.84 0.42
C LEU A 694 -19.38 -18.13 0.62
N ARG A 695 -20.64 -18.17 0.19
CA ARG A 695 -21.47 -19.39 0.15
C ARG A 695 -20.80 -20.45 -0.74
N GLN A 696 -20.51 -20.17 -2.00
CA GLN A 696 -19.82 -21.14 -2.87
C GLN A 696 -18.47 -21.63 -2.32
N ALA A 697 -17.68 -20.75 -1.69
CA ALA A 697 -16.43 -21.13 -1.04
C ALA A 697 -16.69 -22.12 0.09
N ASN A 698 -17.77 -21.92 0.84
CA ASN A 698 -18.21 -22.86 1.85
C ASN A 698 -18.62 -24.22 1.24
N ALA A 699 -19.14 -24.24 0.00
CA ALA A 699 -19.60 -25.46 -0.70
C ALA A 699 -18.44 -26.25 -1.33
N THR A 700 -17.27 -25.63 -1.38
CA THR A 700 -16.08 -26.09 -2.10
C THR A 700 -14.96 -26.43 -1.13
N THR A 701 -14.04 -27.29 -1.53
CA THR A 701 -12.84 -27.67 -0.76
C THR A 701 -11.56 -27.46 -1.56
N GLY A 702 -10.41 -27.48 -0.90
CA GLY A 702 -9.08 -27.39 -1.53
C GLY A 702 -8.78 -26.02 -2.18
N ASP A 703 -7.96 -26.02 -3.23
CA ASP A 703 -7.49 -24.79 -3.89
C ASP A 703 -8.64 -23.93 -4.43
N HIS A 704 -9.70 -24.55 -4.95
CA HIS A 704 -10.85 -23.82 -5.50
C HIS A 704 -11.63 -23.05 -4.41
N ARG A 705 -11.70 -23.57 -3.18
CA ARG A 705 -12.24 -22.83 -2.04
C ARG A 705 -11.39 -21.60 -1.74
N GLN A 706 -10.07 -21.75 -1.76
CA GLN A 706 -9.16 -20.63 -1.50
C GLN A 706 -9.29 -19.56 -2.57
N GLU A 707 -9.46 -19.95 -3.83
CA GLU A 707 -9.76 -19.04 -4.95
C GLU A 707 -11.06 -18.27 -4.70
N LEU A 708 -12.14 -18.95 -4.29
CA LEU A 708 -13.43 -18.31 -4.01
C LEU A 708 -13.38 -17.39 -2.79
N LEU A 709 -12.70 -17.76 -1.70
CA LEU A 709 -12.50 -16.86 -0.55
C LEU A 709 -11.68 -15.63 -0.93
N THR A 710 -10.64 -15.81 -1.75
CA THR A 710 -9.83 -14.71 -2.27
C THR A 710 -10.65 -13.82 -3.21
N ALA A 711 -11.52 -14.41 -4.03
CA ALA A 711 -12.44 -13.66 -4.88
C ALA A 711 -13.46 -12.87 -4.05
N ALA A 712 -14.04 -13.48 -3.00
CA ALA A 712 -14.95 -12.82 -2.08
C ALA A 712 -14.27 -11.63 -1.38
N GLU A 713 -13.05 -11.82 -0.86
CA GLU A 713 -12.24 -10.74 -0.29
C GLU A 713 -12.08 -9.59 -1.29
N GLN A 714 -11.64 -9.89 -2.52
CA GLN A 714 -11.45 -8.87 -3.55
C GLN A 714 -12.75 -8.14 -3.91
N THR A 715 -13.87 -8.86 -3.96
CA THR A 715 -15.18 -8.29 -4.23
C THR A 715 -15.59 -7.33 -3.12
N PHE A 716 -15.48 -7.72 -1.85
CA PHE A 716 -15.75 -6.81 -0.74
C PHE A 716 -14.81 -5.60 -0.77
N LEU A 717 -13.51 -5.80 -0.90
CA LEU A 717 -12.54 -4.70 -0.93
C LEU A 717 -12.75 -3.72 -2.10
N SER A 718 -13.39 -4.15 -3.20
CA SER A 718 -13.70 -3.26 -4.33
C SER A 718 -14.71 -2.15 -4.00
N ILE A 719 -15.49 -2.31 -2.91
CA ILE A 719 -16.52 -1.36 -2.47
C ILE A 719 -16.29 -0.86 -1.04
N GLN A 720 -15.11 -1.11 -0.46
CA GLN A 720 -14.84 -0.83 0.95
C GLN A 720 -15.17 0.62 1.33
N GLY A 721 -14.79 1.61 0.50
CA GLY A 721 -15.00 3.03 0.83
C GLY A 721 -16.47 3.46 0.92
N GLU A 722 -17.39 2.67 0.36
CA GLU A 722 -18.82 2.97 0.30
C GLU A 722 -19.64 2.05 1.19
N ALA A 723 -19.10 0.85 1.43
CA ALA A 723 -19.72 -0.18 2.22
C ALA A 723 -19.22 -0.19 3.68
N GLU A 724 -18.26 0.66 4.06
CA GLU A 724 -17.77 0.85 5.44
C GLU A 724 -18.88 1.30 6.42
N GLY A 725 -20.02 1.78 5.93
CA GLY A 725 -21.20 2.06 6.76
C GLY A 725 -22.26 0.95 6.76
N VAL A 726 -22.05 -0.14 6.00
CA VAL A 726 -23.07 -1.14 5.72
C VAL A 726 -22.82 -2.38 6.57
N PRO A 727 -23.72 -2.75 7.51
CA PRO A 727 -23.43 -3.82 8.44
C PRO A 727 -23.13 -5.20 7.81
N THR A 728 -23.82 -5.53 6.71
CA THR A 728 -23.63 -6.81 5.99
C THR A 728 -22.27 -6.91 5.31
N PHE A 729 -21.63 -5.78 4.99
CA PHE A 729 -20.26 -5.73 4.50
C PHE A 729 -19.28 -6.25 5.55
N HIS A 730 -19.29 -5.65 6.75
CA HIS A 730 -18.39 -6.03 7.84
C HIS A 730 -18.64 -7.45 8.31
N LEU A 731 -19.91 -7.87 8.36
CA LEU A 731 -20.24 -9.25 8.75
C LEU A 731 -19.66 -10.26 7.75
N GLY A 732 -19.87 -10.05 6.45
CA GLY A 732 -19.36 -10.93 5.40
C GLY A 732 -17.83 -10.92 5.29
N LEU A 733 -17.22 -9.73 5.32
CA LEU A 733 -15.76 -9.58 5.24
C LEU A 733 -15.08 -10.15 6.49
N GLY A 734 -15.64 -9.94 7.68
CA GLY A 734 -15.15 -10.54 8.91
C GLY A 734 -15.12 -12.07 8.85
N GLN A 735 -16.19 -12.70 8.36
CA GLN A 735 -16.23 -14.15 8.14
C GLN A 735 -15.21 -14.63 7.11
N VAL A 736 -15.03 -13.91 6.00
CA VAL A 736 -14.00 -14.20 4.99
C VAL A 736 -12.60 -14.15 5.61
N TYR A 737 -12.30 -13.12 6.38
CA TYR A 737 -11.00 -12.95 7.03
C TYR A 737 -10.69 -14.07 8.02
N HIS A 738 -11.62 -14.45 8.90
CA HIS A 738 -11.40 -15.60 9.79
C HIS A 738 -11.13 -16.90 9.01
N ARG A 739 -11.84 -17.13 7.90
CA ARG A 739 -11.66 -18.34 7.06
C ARG A 739 -10.37 -18.30 6.23
N LEU A 740 -9.82 -17.12 5.95
CA LEU A 740 -8.51 -16.91 5.32
C LEU A 740 -7.34 -16.94 6.32
N GLY A 741 -7.61 -17.11 7.62
CA GLY A 741 -6.59 -17.05 8.67
C GLY A 741 -6.21 -15.62 9.12
N LYS A 742 -6.89 -14.60 8.61
CA LYS A 742 -6.71 -13.16 8.94
C LYS A 742 -7.55 -12.78 10.16
N LYS A 743 -7.28 -13.40 11.31
CA LYS A 743 -8.15 -13.29 12.51
C LYS A 743 -8.24 -11.86 13.04
N GLU A 744 -7.13 -11.12 13.07
CA GLU A 744 -7.11 -9.76 13.60
C GLU A 744 -7.95 -8.81 12.77
N GLU A 745 -7.87 -8.92 11.45
CA GLU A 745 -8.70 -8.17 10.51
C GLU A 745 -10.18 -8.57 10.66
N GLY A 746 -10.46 -9.88 10.82
CA GLY A 746 -11.82 -10.36 11.07
C GLY A 746 -12.47 -9.78 12.33
N GLU A 747 -11.73 -9.77 13.45
CA GLU A 747 -12.18 -9.17 14.72
C GLU A 747 -12.37 -7.65 14.60
N GLN A 748 -11.56 -6.95 13.80
CA GLN A 748 -11.74 -5.52 13.56
C GLN A 748 -13.06 -5.23 12.84
N GLU A 749 -13.44 -6.04 11.85
CA GLU A 749 -14.73 -5.89 11.17
C GLU A 749 -15.91 -6.16 12.11
N PHE A 750 -15.84 -7.22 12.92
CA PHE A 750 -16.89 -7.52 13.91
C PHE A 750 -16.98 -6.48 15.03
N ALA A 751 -15.86 -5.92 15.49
CA ALA A 751 -15.83 -4.89 16.52
C ALA A 751 -16.62 -3.63 16.10
N GLN A 752 -16.58 -3.26 14.82
CA GLN A 752 -17.35 -2.13 14.29
C GLN A 752 -18.86 -2.36 14.46
N LEU A 753 -19.34 -3.58 14.19
CA LEU A 753 -20.74 -3.94 14.38
C LEU A 753 -21.13 -4.00 15.86
N LEU A 754 -20.25 -4.55 16.71
CA LEU A 754 -20.47 -4.65 18.15
C LEU A 754 -20.50 -3.28 18.85
N ALA A 755 -19.85 -2.27 18.27
CA ALA A 755 -19.90 -0.89 18.76
C ALA A 755 -21.24 -0.19 18.51
N SER A 756 -22.10 -0.72 17.63
CA SER A 756 -23.43 -0.16 17.38
C SER A 756 -24.38 -0.35 18.57
N ASP A 757 -25.44 0.46 18.66
CA ASP A 757 -26.51 0.25 19.65
C ASP A 757 -27.59 -0.76 19.18
N ASP A 758 -27.42 -1.35 17.99
CA ASP A 758 -28.39 -2.25 17.39
C ASP A 758 -28.22 -3.69 17.91
N PRO A 759 -29.19 -4.23 18.67
CA PRO A 759 -29.09 -5.58 19.20
C PRO A 759 -29.18 -6.66 18.12
N GLU A 760 -29.82 -6.41 16.97
CA GLU A 760 -29.93 -7.39 15.89
C GLU A 760 -28.58 -7.59 15.21
N LEU A 761 -27.83 -6.50 14.97
CA LEU A 761 -26.47 -6.57 14.43
C LEU A 761 -25.53 -7.34 15.36
N LYS A 762 -25.63 -7.11 16.68
CA LYS A 762 -24.86 -7.85 17.68
C LYS A 762 -25.19 -9.34 17.67
N LEU A 763 -26.46 -9.71 17.54
CA LEU A 763 -26.86 -11.12 17.42
C LEU A 763 -26.42 -11.74 16.09
N GLY A 764 -26.33 -10.96 15.02
CA GLY A 764 -25.69 -11.35 13.76
C GLY A 764 -24.23 -11.73 13.96
N VAL A 765 -23.46 -10.89 14.68
CA VAL A 765 -22.07 -11.19 15.05
C VAL A 765 -21.97 -12.41 15.96
N ALA A 766 -22.84 -12.55 16.96
CA ALA A 766 -22.88 -13.73 17.82
C ALA A 766 -23.11 -15.03 17.03
N SER A 767 -23.97 -14.97 16.02
CA SER A 767 -24.23 -16.09 15.11
C SER A 767 -23.01 -16.40 14.24
N ALA A 768 -22.35 -15.37 13.68
CA ALA A 768 -21.11 -15.54 12.92
C ALA A 768 -19.98 -16.15 13.77
N TYR A 769 -19.80 -15.71 15.01
CA TYR A 769 -18.84 -16.33 15.93
C TYR A 769 -19.14 -17.80 16.18
N ARG A 770 -20.40 -18.16 16.40
CA ARG A 770 -20.82 -19.56 16.58
C ARG A 770 -20.53 -20.40 15.34
N GLU A 771 -20.77 -19.88 14.14
CA GLU A 771 -20.46 -20.55 12.87
C GLU A 771 -18.95 -20.76 12.66
N LEU A 772 -18.13 -19.81 13.10
CA LEU A 772 -16.67 -19.87 13.04
C LEU A 772 -16.05 -20.76 14.13
N GLY A 773 -16.86 -21.26 15.08
CA GLY A 773 -16.40 -22.07 16.22
C GLY A 773 -15.87 -21.24 17.41
N LEU A 774 -16.15 -19.95 17.46
CA LEU A 774 -15.76 -19.01 18.53
C LEU A 774 -16.89 -18.87 19.56
N GLU A 775 -17.22 -19.98 20.22
CA GLU A 775 -18.40 -20.09 21.11
C GLU A 775 -18.33 -19.16 22.34
N ALA A 776 -17.15 -18.92 22.90
CA ALA A 776 -16.97 -17.98 24.00
C ALA A 776 -17.45 -16.58 23.64
N ARG A 777 -17.02 -16.11 22.46
CA ARG A 777 -17.38 -14.79 21.92
C ARG A 777 -18.86 -14.71 21.57
N ALA A 778 -19.39 -15.77 20.96
CA ALA A 778 -20.82 -15.87 20.68
C ALA A 778 -21.66 -15.77 21.97
N ARG A 779 -21.26 -16.47 23.03
CA ARG A 779 -21.93 -16.43 24.34
C ARG A 779 -21.82 -15.04 24.98
N GLU A 780 -20.63 -14.44 25.00
CA GLU A 780 -20.38 -13.10 25.54
C GLU A 780 -21.33 -12.06 24.91
N VAL A 781 -21.40 -12.03 23.58
CA VAL A 781 -22.24 -11.08 22.85
C VAL A 781 -23.73 -11.36 23.09
N ALA A 782 -24.16 -12.62 23.01
CA ALA A 782 -25.56 -12.98 23.23
C ALA A 782 -26.03 -12.67 24.67
N THR A 783 -25.18 -12.91 25.68
CA THR A 783 -25.48 -12.54 27.07
C THR A 783 -25.64 -11.03 27.22
N ALA A 784 -24.72 -10.24 26.66
CA ALA A 784 -24.82 -8.78 26.71
C ALA A 784 -26.13 -8.27 26.09
N VAL A 785 -26.51 -8.81 24.92
CA VAL A 785 -27.80 -8.46 24.28
C VAL A 785 -28.99 -8.89 25.13
N PHE A 786 -28.97 -10.10 25.71
CA PHE A 786 -30.06 -10.58 26.56
C PHE A 786 -30.33 -9.63 27.75
N GLU A 787 -29.27 -9.15 28.39
CA GLU A 787 -29.34 -8.28 29.56
C GLU A 787 -29.83 -6.87 29.23
N SER A 788 -29.44 -6.31 28.08
CA SER A 788 -29.68 -4.90 27.76
C SER A 788 -30.80 -4.63 26.76
N ALA A 789 -31.17 -5.60 25.90
CA ALA A 789 -32.02 -5.36 24.73
C ALA A 789 -33.53 -5.49 25.02
N PRO A 790 -34.40 -4.96 24.12
CA PRO A 790 -35.84 -5.16 24.16
C PRO A 790 -36.27 -6.64 24.06
N THR A 791 -37.53 -6.93 24.39
CA THR A 791 -38.05 -8.30 24.52
C THR A 791 -37.79 -9.21 23.33
N ALA A 792 -37.99 -8.75 22.09
CA ALA A 792 -37.81 -9.58 20.90
C ALA A 792 -36.34 -10.02 20.72
N SER A 793 -35.40 -9.08 20.72
CA SER A 793 -33.96 -9.38 20.63
C SER A 793 -33.47 -10.15 21.85
N ARG A 794 -34.03 -9.90 23.04
CA ARG A 794 -33.74 -10.70 24.24
C ARG A 794 -34.15 -12.16 24.07
N GLN A 795 -35.33 -12.43 23.51
CA GLN A 795 -35.80 -13.80 23.23
C GLN A 795 -34.94 -14.50 22.17
N GLN A 796 -34.46 -13.75 21.17
CA GLN A 796 -33.52 -14.28 20.17
C GLN A 796 -32.15 -14.57 20.79
N ALA A 797 -31.65 -13.69 21.65
CA ALA A 797 -30.43 -13.92 22.42
C ALA A 797 -30.53 -15.17 23.31
N ALA A 798 -31.67 -15.35 24.00
CA ALA A 798 -31.95 -16.55 24.78
C ALA A 798 -31.93 -17.82 23.93
N THR A 799 -32.38 -17.74 22.67
CA THR A 799 -32.33 -18.85 21.72
C THR A 799 -30.88 -19.23 21.38
N ILE A 800 -30.02 -18.25 21.10
CA ILE A 800 -28.58 -18.47 20.87
C ILE A 800 -27.92 -19.06 22.13
N LEU A 801 -28.23 -18.53 23.32
CA LEU A 801 -27.72 -19.05 24.59
C LEU A 801 -28.18 -20.48 24.87
N ALA A 802 -29.41 -20.84 24.50
CA ALA A 802 -29.89 -22.23 24.59
C ALA A 802 -29.15 -23.18 23.64
N LEU A 803 -28.69 -22.69 22.48
CA LEU A 803 -27.86 -23.46 21.55
C LEU A 803 -26.41 -23.61 22.02
N LEU A 804 -25.94 -22.67 22.84
CA LEU A 804 -24.60 -22.66 23.44
C LEU A 804 -24.56 -23.28 24.84
N ALA A 805 -25.69 -23.68 25.42
CA ALA A 805 -25.79 -24.15 26.79
C ALA A 805 -24.94 -25.40 27.05
N ASP A 806 -24.26 -25.44 28.20
CA ASP A 806 -23.34 -26.55 28.53
C ASP A 806 -24.11 -27.79 29.04
N ASP A 807 -25.31 -27.60 29.62
CA ASP A 807 -26.14 -28.68 30.16
C ASP A 807 -27.65 -28.49 29.88
N ARG A 808 -28.44 -29.50 30.26
CA ARG A 808 -29.90 -29.50 30.06
C ARG A 808 -30.63 -28.47 30.91
N VAL A 809 -30.17 -28.20 32.13
CA VAL A 809 -30.80 -27.28 33.08
C VAL A 809 -30.67 -25.84 32.57
N GLU A 810 -29.46 -25.45 32.18
CA GLU A 810 -29.17 -24.18 31.54
C GLU A 810 -29.94 -24.05 30.23
N LYS A 811 -29.94 -25.09 29.38
CA LYS A 811 -30.69 -25.07 28.12
C LYS A 811 -32.17 -24.83 28.36
N LYS A 812 -32.78 -25.53 29.32
CA LYS A 812 -34.19 -25.37 29.70
C LYS A 812 -34.48 -23.96 30.23
N ARG A 813 -33.57 -23.39 31.04
CA ARG A 813 -33.64 -22.01 31.53
C ARG A 813 -33.70 -21.01 30.38
N TRP A 814 -32.81 -21.13 29.41
CA TRP A 814 -32.75 -20.21 28.27
C TRP A 814 -33.94 -20.39 27.32
N LEU A 815 -34.37 -21.62 27.05
CA LEU A 815 -35.59 -21.89 26.28
C LEU A 815 -36.84 -21.28 26.93
N ALA A 816 -36.95 -21.32 28.26
CA ALA A 816 -38.04 -20.67 28.99
C ALA A 816 -38.01 -19.13 28.89
N ALA A 817 -36.85 -18.55 28.60
CA ALA A 817 -36.68 -17.11 28.35
C ALA A 817 -36.82 -16.73 26.85
N GLY A 818 -36.95 -17.72 25.95
CA GLY A 818 -37.18 -17.53 24.51
C GLY A 818 -38.63 -17.18 24.17
N ASP A 819 -38.95 -17.16 22.87
CA ASP A 819 -40.32 -17.01 22.40
C ASP A 819 -41.10 -18.34 22.54
N PRO A 820 -42.14 -18.43 23.38
CA PRO A 820 -42.91 -19.66 23.56
C PRO A 820 -43.69 -20.10 22.31
N ASN A 821 -43.90 -19.20 21.35
CA ASN A 821 -44.56 -19.53 20.08
C ASN A 821 -43.58 -20.01 19.00
N SER A 822 -42.27 -19.91 19.24
CA SER A 822 -41.26 -20.41 18.32
C SER A 822 -41.35 -21.94 18.20
N PRO A 823 -41.48 -22.51 16.99
CA PRO A 823 -41.44 -23.96 16.78
C PRO A 823 -40.17 -24.59 17.37
N PHE A 824 -39.01 -23.94 17.21
CA PHE A 824 -37.75 -24.37 17.77
C PHE A 824 -37.82 -24.53 19.30
N VAL A 825 -38.38 -23.54 20.01
CA VAL A 825 -38.48 -23.57 21.47
C VAL A 825 -39.38 -24.70 21.94
N GLN A 826 -40.54 -24.89 21.28
CA GLN A 826 -41.48 -25.95 21.61
C GLN A 826 -40.89 -27.34 21.39
N GLU A 827 -40.23 -27.55 20.25
CA GLU A 827 -39.55 -28.81 19.93
C GLU A 827 -38.40 -29.11 20.89
N ALA A 828 -37.58 -28.10 21.21
CA ALA A 828 -36.46 -28.28 22.13
C ALA A 828 -36.93 -28.63 23.55
N LEU A 829 -38.01 -28.02 24.04
CA LEU A 829 -38.62 -28.38 25.33
C LEU A 829 -39.18 -29.82 25.33
N LEU A 830 -39.83 -30.23 24.24
CA LEU A 830 -40.33 -31.60 24.09
C LEU A 830 -39.17 -32.62 24.02
N SER A 831 -38.07 -32.26 23.36
CA SER A 831 -36.84 -33.08 23.34
C SER A 831 -36.19 -33.19 24.72
N ILE A 832 -36.31 -32.17 25.58
CA ILE A 832 -35.86 -32.23 26.98
C ILE A 832 -36.75 -33.19 27.77
N GLU A 833 -38.09 -33.15 27.63
CA GLU A 833 -38.99 -34.13 28.27
C GLU A 833 -38.65 -35.56 27.85
N ALA A 834 -38.33 -35.78 26.56
CA ALA A 834 -37.90 -37.08 26.07
C ALA A 834 -36.59 -37.56 26.73
N ALA A 835 -35.62 -36.65 26.90
CA ALA A 835 -34.36 -36.94 27.56
C ALA A 835 -34.53 -37.21 29.08
N GLU A 836 -35.45 -36.51 29.75
CA GLU A 836 -35.80 -36.76 31.16
C GLU A 836 -36.38 -38.17 31.34
N ARG A 837 -37.35 -38.57 30.50
CA ARG A 837 -37.89 -39.95 30.51
C ARG A 837 -36.85 -41.01 30.20
N PHE A 838 -35.93 -40.69 29.28
CA PHE A 838 -34.83 -41.58 28.94
C PHE A 838 -33.94 -41.82 30.17
N ALA A 839 -33.61 -40.75 30.91
CA ALA A 839 -32.87 -40.84 32.16
C ALA A 839 -33.63 -41.69 33.20
N GLU A 840 -34.92 -41.47 33.39
CA GLU A 840 -35.78 -42.29 34.29
C GLU A 840 -35.87 -43.78 33.88
N GLY A 841 -35.36 -44.15 32.70
CA GLY A 841 -35.35 -45.52 32.20
C GLY A 841 -36.65 -45.96 31.52
N ASP A 842 -37.59 -45.03 31.31
CA ASP A 842 -38.80 -45.17 30.49
C ASP A 842 -38.46 -45.03 29.01
N LEU A 843 -37.81 -46.06 28.45
CA LEU A 843 -37.36 -46.06 27.05
C LEU A 843 -38.52 -45.95 26.05
N ALA A 844 -39.67 -46.55 26.37
CA ALA A 844 -40.84 -46.52 25.51
C ALA A 844 -41.50 -45.13 25.50
N GLY A 845 -41.64 -44.50 26.66
CA GLY A 845 -42.12 -43.12 26.74
C GLY A 845 -41.15 -42.12 26.14
N ALA A 846 -39.84 -42.31 26.32
CA ALA A 846 -38.82 -41.50 25.66
C ALA A 846 -38.89 -41.61 24.12
N ASP A 847 -38.97 -42.84 23.57
CA ASP A 847 -39.13 -43.03 22.13
C ASP A 847 -40.41 -42.37 21.59
N ALA A 848 -41.52 -42.48 22.32
CA ALA A 848 -42.78 -41.85 21.92
C ALA A 848 -42.66 -40.32 21.84
N ARG A 849 -41.96 -39.68 22.79
CA ARG A 849 -41.71 -38.23 22.76
C ARG A 849 -40.74 -37.83 21.66
N TYR A 850 -39.65 -38.57 21.46
CA TYR A 850 -38.74 -38.32 20.35
C TYR A 850 -39.43 -38.54 18.98
N ALA A 851 -40.36 -39.48 18.87
CA ALA A 851 -41.15 -39.66 17.65
C ALA A 851 -42.03 -38.45 17.34
N GLU A 852 -42.65 -37.84 18.36
CA GLU A 852 -43.44 -36.61 18.23
C GLU A 852 -42.57 -35.41 17.80
N VAL A 853 -41.38 -35.26 18.38
CA VAL A 853 -40.39 -34.25 17.96
C VAL A 853 -39.99 -34.46 16.50
N LEU A 854 -39.66 -35.71 16.15
CA LEU A 854 -39.22 -36.07 14.81
C LEU A 854 -40.29 -35.79 13.75
N GLU A 855 -41.56 -36.06 14.05
CA GLU A 855 -42.67 -35.78 13.12
C GLU A 855 -42.77 -34.28 12.79
N ARG A 856 -42.63 -33.41 13.80
CA ARG A 856 -42.66 -31.95 13.62
C ARG A 856 -41.50 -31.47 12.75
N GLN A 857 -40.29 -31.97 13.02
CA GLN A 857 -39.09 -31.60 12.29
C GLN A 857 -39.13 -32.09 10.83
N LEU A 858 -39.60 -33.32 10.59
CA LEU A 858 -39.72 -33.87 9.24
C LEU A 858 -40.74 -33.14 8.37
N ALA A 859 -41.71 -32.44 8.95
CA ALA A 859 -42.69 -31.66 8.19
C ALA A 859 -42.02 -30.58 7.32
N ASN A 860 -40.92 -29.99 7.80
CA ASN A 860 -40.20 -28.92 7.12
C ASN A 860 -38.79 -29.32 6.65
N ALA A 861 -38.30 -30.52 7.00
CA ALA A 861 -36.92 -30.96 6.71
C ALA A 861 -36.50 -30.95 5.23
N LYS A 862 -37.43 -30.83 4.28
CA LYS A 862 -37.10 -30.70 2.84
C LYS A 862 -36.76 -29.27 2.42
N THR A 863 -37.18 -28.28 3.21
CA THR A 863 -37.09 -26.86 2.89
C THR A 863 -36.45 -26.04 4.02
N ASP A 864 -36.29 -26.61 5.21
CA ASP A 864 -35.61 -26.01 6.34
C ASP A 864 -34.46 -26.91 6.85
N VAL A 865 -33.26 -26.37 6.73
CA VAL A 865 -31.99 -26.99 7.08
C VAL A 865 -31.93 -27.30 8.57
N ALA A 866 -32.40 -26.38 9.41
CA ALA A 866 -32.38 -26.55 10.87
C ALA A 866 -33.29 -27.72 11.29
N SER A 867 -34.48 -27.82 10.70
CA SER A 867 -35.40 -28.94 10.89
C SER A 867 -34.79 -30.28 10.48
N ALA A 868 -34.13 -30.35 9.30
CA ALA A 868 -33.47 -31.56 8.83
C ALA A 868 -32.34 -32.02 9.76
N ASN A 869 -31.50 -31.08 10.21
CA ASN A 869 -30.44 -31.33 11.19
C ASN A 869 -31.00 -31.85 12.51
N ASN A 870 -32.01 -31.18 13.05
CA ASN A 870 -32.60 -31.57 14.33
C ASN A 870 -33.32 -32.94 14.23
N ALA A 871 -33.97 -33.23 13.11
CA ALA A 871 -34.56 -34.53 12.83
C ALA A 871 -33.51 -35.64 12.91
N ALA A 872 -32.35 -35.43 12.28
CA ALA A 872 -31.27 -36.40 12.30
C ALA A 872 -30.72 -36.67 13.71
N LEU A 873 -30.51 -35.62 14.52
CA LEU A 873 -30.08 -35.76 15.90
C LEU A 873 -31.14 -36.53 16.73
N THR A 874 -32.43 -36.24 16.52
CA THR A 874 -33.54 -36.94 17.16
C THR A 874 -33.58 -38.43 16.78
N MET A 875 -33.32 -38.78 15.52
CA MET A 875 -33.23 -40.18 15.08
C MET A 875 -32.12 -40.94 15.83
N GLY A 876 -30.96 -40.32 16.04
CA GLY A 876 -29.89 -40.90 16.87
C GLY A 876 -30.35 -41.21 18.30
N ARG A 877 -31.15 -40.33 18.91
CA ARG A 877 -31.75 -40.58 20.24
C ARG A 877 -32.76 -41.71 20.23
N ARG A 878 -33.56 -41.85 19.16
CA ARG A 878 -34.49 -42.98 19.01
C ARG A 878 -33.80 -44.33 18.86
N TYR A 879 -32.62 -44.39 18.23
CA TYR A 879 -31.80 -45.61 18.23
C TYR A 879 -31.46 -46.04 19.67
N LEU A 880 -31.08 -45.12 20.55
CA LEU A 880 -30.77 -45.46 21.94
C LEU A 880 -31.98 -46.00 22.73
N CYS A 881 -33.19 -45.58 22.38
CA CYS A 881 -34.41 -46.10 23.00
C CYS A 881 -34.82 -47.48 22.45
N THR A 882 -34.55 -47.76 21.18
CA THR A 882 -35.18 -48.88 20.45
C THR A 882 -34.21 -49.96 19.96
N GLY A 883 -32.91 -49.64 19.84
CA GLY A 883 -31.89 -50.49 19.22
C GLY A 883 -31.96 -50.58 17.69
N ARG A 884 -32.89 -49.87 17.04
CA ARG A 884 -33.06 -49.96 15.57
C ARG A 884 -32.02 -49.14 14.83
N THR A 885 -31.02 -49.82 14.25
CA THR A 885 -29.92 -49.20 13.50
C THR A 885 -30.38 -48.42 12.28
N THR A 886 -31.57 -48.71 11.74
CA THR A 886 -32.20 -47.93 10.65
C THR A 886 -32.33 -46.45 10.99
N PHE A 887 -32.52 -46.08 12.26
CA PHE A 887 -32.58 -44.67 12.64
C PHE A 887 -31.23 -43.96 12.47
N VAL A 888 -30.10 -44.66 12.65
CA VAL A 888 -28.77 -44.08 12.40
C VAL A 888 -28.54 -43.90 10.90
N ASP A 889 -28.98 -44.86 10.08
CA ASP A 889 -28.92 -44.73 8.62
C ASP A 889 -29.81 -43.59 8.10
N GLU A 890 -31.04 -43.46 8.63
CA GLU A 890 -31.96 -42.36 8.34
C GLU A 890 -31.40 -41.01 8.81
N SER A 891 -30.70 -40.98 9.95
CA SER A 891 -30.02 -39.79 10.47
C SER A 891 -28.94 -39.28 9.50
N VAL A 892 -28.09 -40.19 8.99
CA VAL A 892 -27.11 -39.86 7.95
C VAL A 892 -27.80 -39.34 6.69
N ALA A 893 -28.88 -39.98 6.24
CA ALA A 893 -29.61 -39.54 5.05
C ALA A 893 -30.26 -38.15 5.23
N ALA A 894 -30.79 -37.86 6.41
CA ALA A 894 -31.37 -36.56 6.73
C ALA A 894 -30.28 -35.46 6.79
N LEU A 895 -29.12 -35.74 7.38
CA LEU A 895 -27.99 -34.80 7.39
C LEU A 895 -27.36 -34.64 6.00
N ASP A 896 -27.36 -35.67 5.17
CA ASP A 896 -26.94 -35.55 3.76
C ASP A 896 -27.90 -34.67 2.96
N ALA A 897 -29.21 -34.80 3.19
CA ALA A 897 -30.20 -33.91 2.60
C ALA A 897 -30.04 -32.47 3.12
N ALA A 898 -29.84 -32.29 4.43
CA ALA A 898 -29.60 -30.98 5.05
C ALA A 898 -28.33 -30.32 4.48
N ARG A 899 -27.24 -31.07 4.39
CA ARG A 899 -25.98 -30.63 3.78
C ARG A 899 -26.13 -30.39 2.27
N SER A 900 -27.08 -31.02 1.59
CA SER A 900 -27.34 -30.69 0.18
C SER A 900 -28.07 -29.36 0.03
N LEU A 901 -28.82 -28.92 1.06
CA LEU A 901 -29.49 -27.62 1.10
C LEU A 901 -28.55 -26.50 1.59
N ASP A 902 -27.60 -26.83 2.46
CA ASP A 902 -26.62 -25.89 3.02
C ASP A 902 -25.28 -26.62 3.24
N PRO A 903 -24.51 -26.89 2.17
CA PRO A 903 -23.25 -27.65 2.24
C PRO A 903 -22.13 -26.94 3.04
N ASP A 904 -22.44 -25.73 3.46
CA ASP A 904 -21.56 -24.65 3.84
C ASP A 904 -21.53 -24.41 5.35
N ASN A 905 -22.49 -25.02 6.03
CA ASN A 905 -22.70 -24.85 7.43
C ASN A 905 -21.81 -25.82 8.20
N ALA A 906 -20.76 -25.27 8.81
CA ALA A 906 -19.80 -26.04 9.62
C ALA A 906 -20.49 -26.92 10.67
N LEU A 907 -21.62 -26.47 11.25
CA LEU A 907 -22.38 -27.25 12.21
C LEU A 907 -23.03 -28.49 11.58
N LEU A 908 -23.57 -28.38 10.36
CA LEU A 908 -24.17 -29.52 9.66
C LEU A 908 -23.11 -30.51 9.20
N VAL A 909 -22.02 -30.01 8.64
CA VAL A 909 -20.89 -30.83 8.20
C VAL A 909 -20.31 -31.60 9.39
N GLY A 910 -20.09 -30.93 10.52
CA GLY A 910 -19.65 -31.56 11.77
C GLY A 910 -20.67 -32.57 12.31
N ASN A 911 -21.96 -32.24 12.34
CA ASN A 911 -23.00 -33.18 12.79
C ASN A 911 -23.07 -34.42 11.88
N LEU A 912 -22.91 -34.26 10.56
CA LEU A 912 -22.84 -35.38 9.62
C LEU A 912 -21.58 -36.21 9.85
N ALA A 913 -20.42 -35.58 10.05
CA ALA A 913 -19.17 -36.27 10.36
C ALA A 913 -19.30 -37.09 11.65
N HIS A 914 -19.75 -36.49 12.75
CA HIS A 914 -19.99 -37.21 14.01
C HIS A 914 -21.03 -38.33 13.88
N THR A 915 -22.08 -38.14 13.08
CA THR A 915 -23.08 -39.20 12.84
C THR A 915 -22.48 -40.34 12.00
N LEU A 916 -21.59 -40.04 11.06
CA LEU A 916 -20.85 -41.03 10.29
C LEU A 916 -19.80 -41.75 11.13
N ASP A 917 -19.14 -41.06 12.07
CA ASP A 917 -18.25 -41.70 13.05
C ASP A 917 -19.02 -42.75 13.83
N TYR A 918 -20.19 -42.36 14.33
CA TYR A 918 -21.06 -43.23 15.09
C TYR A 918 -21.58 -44.40 14.26
N GLN A 919 -22.05 -44.15 13.04
CA GLN A 919 -22.49 -45.20 12.12
C GLN A 919 -21.35 -46.16 11.78
N ALA A 920 -20.14 -45.63 11.54
CA ALA A 920 -18.95 -46.44 11.25
C ALA A 920 -18.59 -47.32 12.44
N ALA A 921 -18.58 -46.78 13.66
CA ALA A 921 -18.31 -47.56 14.87
C ALA A 921 -19.32 -48.69 15.05
N LEU A 922 -20.63 -48.42 14.91
CA LEU A 922 -21.67 -49.46 14.99
C LEU A 922 -21.48 -50.54 13.91
N LYS A 923 -21.23 -50.15 12.65
CA LYS A 923 -21.00 -51.09 11.54
C LYS A 923 -19.76 -51.94 11.76
N LEU A 924 -18.67 -51.35 12.23
CA LEU A 924 -17.42 -52.05 12.55
C LEU A 924 -17.62 -53.02 13.72
N LEU A 925 -18.42 -52.68 14.74
CA LEU A 925 -18.66 -53.56 15.88
C LEU A 925 -19.67 -54.69 15.60
N SER A 926 -20.61 -54.48 14.69
CA SER A 926 -21.71 -55.41 14.38
C SER A 926 -21.31 -56.86 14.02
N PRO A 927 -20.14 -57.17 13.43
CA PRO A 927 -19.71 -58.55 13.22
C PRO A 927 -19.44 -59.32 14.51
N TRP A 928 -19.20 -58.61 15.63
CA TRP A 928 -18.91 -59.19 16.93
C TRP A 928 -20.07 -58.96 17.92
N ILE A 929 -20.56 -57.72 18.03
CA ILE A 929 -21.51 -57.28 19.04
C ILE A 929 -22.89 -57.06 18.42
N ASP A 930 -23.93 -57.60 19.07
CA ASP A 930 -25.33 -57.38 18.70
C ASP A 930 -25.77 -55.97 19.15
N THR A 931 -25.56 -54.99 18.27
CA THR A 931 -25.86 -53.57 18.50
C THR A 931 -27.36 -53.23 18.52
N GLU A 932 -28.24 -54.19 18.20
CA GLU A 932 -29.69 -54.01 18.34
C GLU A 932 -30.15 -54.37 19.74
N ARG A 933 -29.59 -55.45 20.31
CA ARG A 933 -29.87 -55.86 21.70
C ARG A 933 -29.13 -55.04 22.74
N LEU A 934 -27.98 -54.49 22.37
CA LEU A 934 -27.21 -53.55 23.16
C LEU A 934 -27.08 -52.24 22.39
N PRO A 935 -28.07 -51.33 22.47
CA PRO A 935 -27.96 -50.02 21.86
C PRO A 935 -26.77 -49.26 22.48
N LEU A 936 -25.76 -48.95 21.68
CA LEU A 936 -24.54 -48.29 22.14
C LEU A 936 -24.65 -46.79 21.93
N SER A 937 -24.34 -45.96 22.92
CA SER A 937 -24.12 -44.52 22.67
C SER A 937 -22.86 -44.29 21.84
N PRO A 938 -22.67 -43.09 21.25
CA PRO A 938 -21.42 -42.76 20.56
C PRO A 938 -20.17 -43.05 21.42
N GLU A 939 -20.20 -42.70 22.70
CA GLU A 939 -19.11 -42.91 23.65
C GLU A 939 -18.88 -44.41 23.91
N HIS A 940 -19.95 -45.19 24.10
CA HIS A 940 -19.84 -46.65 24.30
C HIS A 940 -19.30 -47.35 23.04
N ALA A 941 -19.75 -46.93 21.85
CA ALA A 941 -19.28 -47.50 20.59
C ALA A 941 -17.79 -47.19 20.37
N SER A 942 -17.35 -45.95 20.60
CA SER A 942 -15.94 -45.56 20.52
C SER A 942 -15.08 -46.33 21.53
N THR A 943 -15.56 -46.46 22.77
CA THR A 943 -14.85 -47.19 23.85
C THR A 943 -14.63 -48.66 23.49
N LEU A 944 -15.69 -49.37 23.06
CA LEU A 944 -15.59 -50.78 22.69
C LEU A 944 -14.73 -50.99 21.44
N LEU A 945 -14.81 -50.07 20.46
CA LEU A 945 -13.94 -50.09 19.29
C LEU A 945 -12.47 -49.97 19.68
N SER A 946 -12.15 -49.02 20.58
CA SER A 946 -10.80 -48.80 21.10
C SER A 946 -10.27 -50.01 21.89
N GLN A 947 -11.10 -50.61 22.73
CA GLN A 947 -10.76 -51.83 23.49
C GLN A 947 -10.44 -53.00 22.55
N ILE A 948 -11.31 -53.28 21.56
CA ILE A 948 -11.07 -54.35 20.58
C ILE A 948 -9.84 -54.06 19.71
N ALA A 949 -9.62 -52.79 19.33
CA ALA A 949 -8.45 -52.35 18.57
C ALA A 949 -7.13 -52.53 19.37
N ALA A 950 -7.18 -52.44 20.69
CA ALA A 950 -6.04 -52.67 21.59
C ALA A 950 -5.82 -54.15 21.93
N GLY A 951 -6.85 -54.99 21.82
CA GLY A 951 -6.82 -56.41 22.17
C GLY A 951 -6.27 -57.35 21.09
N PRO A 952 -6.40 -58.68 21.30
CA PRO A 952 -5.93 -59.70 20.36
C PRO A 952 -6.53 -59.61 18.94
N SER A 953 -7.73 -59.06 18.80
CA SER A 953 -8.38 -58.81 17.51
C SER A 953 -7.96 -57.49 16.85
N GLY A 954 -7.02 -56.76 17.46
CA GLY A 954 -6.70 -55.39 17.09
C GLY A 954 -6.26 -55.21 15.66
N GLU A 955 -5.51 -56.16 15.08
CA GLU A 955 -5.07 -56.03 13.69
C GLU A 955 -6.22 -56.20 12.69
N ALA A 956 -7.19 -57.06 13.00
CA ALA A 956 -8.39 -57.20 12.17
C ALA A 956 -9.25 -55.93 12.24
N MET A 957 -9.43 -55.36 13.44
CA MET A 957 -10.16 -54.10 13.62
C MET A 957 -9.46 -52.92 12.92
N ARG A 958 -8.15 -52.74 13.13
CA ARG A 958 -7.36 -51.70 12.46
C ARG A 958 -7.43 -51.77 10.94
N ARG A 959 -7.38 -52.98 10.39
CA ARG A 959 -7.57 -53.20 8.95
C ARG A 959 -8.98 -52.79 8.50
N ALA A 960 -10.01 -53.22 9.23
CA ALA A 960 -11.39 -52.87 8.92
C ALA A 960 -11.63 -51.35 8.94
N ILE A 961 -11.00 -50.63 9.88
CA ILE A 961 -11.03 -49.16 9.93
C ILE A 961 -10.42 -48.57 8.66
N ARG A 962 -9.19 -48.97 8.30
CA ARG A 962 -8.48 -48.47 7.10
C ARG A 962 -9.22 -48.76 5.79
N GLU A 963 -9.94 -49.88 5.71
CA GLU A 963 -10.67 -50.30 4.52
C GLU A 963 -12.08 -49.67 4.43
N SER A 964 -12.62 -49.16 5.53
CA SER A 964 -13.99 -48.64 5.63
C SER A 964 -14.20 -47.37 4.81
N ALA A 965 -15.16 -47.41 3.89
CA ALA A 965 -15.59 -46.24 3.13
C ALA A 965 -16.30 -45.20 4.02
N THR A 966 -17.03 -45.64 5.05
CA THR A 966 -17.71 -44.73 5.98
C THR A 966 -16.70 -43.95 6.83
N VAL A 967 -15.62 -44.59 7.29
CA VAL A 967 -14.55 -43.90 8.04
C VAL A 967 -13.85 -42.87 7.16
N ARG A 968 -13.45 -43.24 5.94
CA ARG A 968 -12.84 -42.28 5.00
C ARG A 968 -13.74 -41.07 4.75
N ARG A 969 -15.03 -41.32 4.51
CA ARG A 969 -16.02 -40.26 4.31
C ARG A 969 -16.13 -39.34 5.52
N SER A 970 -16.11 -39.91 6.73
CA SER A 970 -16.16 -39.10 7.96
C SER A 970 -14.93 -38.22 8.11
N ILE A 971 -13.73 -38.77 7.89
CA ILE A 971 -12.47 -38.00 7.89
C ILE A 971 -12.53 -36.85 6.86
N ASP A 972 -13.03 -37.10 5.65
CA ASP A 972 -13.16 -36.07 4.62
C ASP A 972 -14.12 -34.95 5.04
N LEU A 973 -15.19 -35.27 5.78
CA LEU A 973 -16.12 -34.27 6.31
C LEU A 973 -15.54 -33.51 7.51
N HIS A 974 -14.78 -34.15 8.39
CA HIS A 974 -14.02 -33.45 9.45
C HIS A 974 -13.00 -32.48 8.86
N ARG A 975 -12.33 -32.86 7.77
CA ARG A 975 -11.47 -31.95 7.02
C ARG A 975 -12.25 -30.78 6.45
N GLN A 976 -13.43 -31.03 5.87
CA GLN A 976 -14.30 -29.96 5.40
C GLN A 976 -14.74 -29.03 6.54
N GLU A 977 -15.16 -29.57 7.69
CA GLU A 977 -15.51 -28.78 8.88
C GLU A 977 -14.34 -27.92 9.34
N SER A 978 -13.13 -28.48 9.41
CA SER A 978 -11.91 -27.75 9.81
C SER A 978 -11.60 -26.55 8.90
N LEU A 979 -11.97 -26.62 7.62
CA LEU A 979 -11.83 -25.51 6.67
C LEU A 979 -12.93 -24.46 6.86
N LEU A 980 -14.13 -24.86 7.27
CA LEU A 980 -15.28 -23.98 7.49
C LEU A 980 -15.23 -23.26 8.83
N ALA A 981 -14.77 -23.94 9.87
CA ALA A 981 -14.65 -23.47 11.26
C ALA A 981 -13.27 -23.85 11.83
N PRO A 982 -12.19 -23.17 11.39
CA PRO A 982 -10.82 -23.54 11.78
C PRO A 982 -10.56 -23.43 13.28
N GLY A 983 -11.34 -22.61 14.01
CA GLY A 983 -11.24 -22.49 15.47
C GLY A 983 -11.90 -23.62 16.26
N ARG A 984 -12.60 -24.55 15.62
CA ARG A 984 -13.32 -25.64 16.30
C ARG A 984 -12.45 -26.89 16.45
N ALA A 985 -12.08 -27.22 17.69
CA ALA A 985 -11.21 -28.35 17.98
C ALA A 985 -11.83 -29.73 17.64
N SER A 986 -13.16 -29.88 17.69
CA SER A 986 -13.84 -31.18 17.49
C SER A 986 -13.59 -31.78 16.11
N ALA A 987 -13.47 -30.97 15.06
CA ALA A 987 -13.18 -31.43 13.71
C ALA A 987 -11.83 -32.18 13.65
N TYR A 988 -10.82 -31.64 14.30
CA TYR A 988 -9.48 -32.23 14.35
C TYR A 988 -9.41 -33.44 15.29
N LEU A 989 -10.15 -33.41 16.40
CA LEU A 989 -10.27 -34.55 17.32
C LEU A 989 -10.94 -35.75 16.63
N GLY A 990 -11.97 -35.53 15.80
CA GLY A 990 -12.62 -36.60 15.02
C GLY A 990 -11.66 -37.30 14.06
N GLU A 991 -10.79 -36.55 13.38
CA GLU A 991 -9.70 -37.15 12.57
C GLU A 991 -8.70 -37.92 13.44
N LEU A 992 -8.25 -37.29 14.54
CA LEU A 992 -7.28 -37.87 15.45
C LEU A 992 -7.75 -39.21 16.02
N ASP A 993 -9.01 -39.33 16.41
CA ASP A 993 -9.58 -40.56 16.97
C ASP A 993 -9.49 -41.74 15.98
N TRP A 994 -9.76 -41.49 14.69
CA TRP A 994 -9.61 -42.54 13.67
C TRP A 994 -8.16 -42.89 13.39
N TYR A 995 -7.26 -41.90 13.31
CA TYR A 995 -5.84 -42.16 13.17
C TYR A 995 -5.29 -42.91 14.38
N ILE A 996 -5.83 -42.63 15.58
CA ILE A 996 -5.43 -43.33 16.80
C ILE A 996 -5.83 -44.80 16.73
N ASN A 997 -7.09 -45.04 16.42
CA ASN A 997 -7.65 -46.38 16.38
C ASN A 997 -7.14 -47.23 15.22
N SER A 998 -6.64 -46.61 14.14
CA SER A 998 -6.04 -47.29 12.98
C SER A 998 -4.51 -47.38 13.01
N ARG A 999 -3.85 -46.63 13.91
CA ARG A 999 -2.39 -46.41 13.98
C ARG A 999 -1.82 -45.82 12.68
N ASP A 1000 -2.49 -44.80 12.17
CA ASP A 1000 -2.09 -44.12 10.93
C ASP A 1000 -1.06 -43.01 11.21
N VAL A 1001 0.22 -43.32 11.00
CA VAL A 1001 1.35 -42.40 11.22
C VAL A 1001 1.33 -41.23 10.22
N ASP A 1002 0.94 -41.50 8.97
CA ASP A 1002 0.89 -40.47 7.94
C ASP A 1002 -0.28 -39.52 8.19
N GLY A 1003 -1.43 -40.07 8.63
CA GLY A 1003 -2.60 -39.32 9.06
C GLY A 1003 -2.29 -38.32 10.17
N VAL A 1004 -1.66 -38.76 11.27
CA VAL A 1004 -1.27 -37.84 12.36
C VAL A 1004 -0.22 -36.81 11.90
N ARG A 1005 0.73 -37.18 11.04
CA ARG A 1005 1.72 -36.21 10.50
C ARG A 1005 1.06 -35.10 9.68
N LEU A 1006 0.13 -35.47 8.80
CA LEU A 1006 -0.63 -34.51 7.98
C LEU A 1006 -1.58 -33.65 8.83
N LEU A 1007 -2.15 -34.21 9.89
CA LEU A 1007 -2.96 -33.46 10.84
C LEU A 1007 -2.12 -32.43 11.60
N ARG A 1008 -0.95 -32.82 12.14
CA ARG A 1008 -0.02 -31.89 12.80
C ARG A 1008 0.38 -30.74 11.89
N ALA A 1009 0.80 -31.02 10.65
CA ALA A 1009 1.23 -29.99 9.71
C ALA A 1009 0.13 -28.94 9.43
N ARG A 1010 -1.15 -29.34 9.44
CA ARG A 1010 -2.28 -28.39 9.31
C ARG A 1010 -2.50 -27.57 10.57
N LEU A 1011 -2.25 -28.13 11.75
CA LEU A 1011 -2.40 -27.44 13.02
C LEU A 1011 -1.30 -26.38 13.25
N GLU A 1012 -0.12 -26.55 12.65
CA GLU A 1012 0.99 -25.59 12.75
C GLU A 1012 0.64 -24.19 12.22
N SER A 1013 -0.33 -24.08 11.31
CA SER A 1013 -0.79 -22.79 10.77
C SER A 1013 -1.95 -22.16 11.56
N ILE A 1014 -2.39 -22.77 12.66
CA ILE A 1014 -3.57 -22.30 13.42
C ILE A 1014 -3.13 -21.65 14.73
N ASP A 1015 -3.38 -20.34 14.85
CA ASP A 1015 -3.13 -19.58 16.08
C ASP A 1015 -4.20 -19.86 17.16
N GLY A 1016 -4.19 -21.09 17.69
CA GLY A 1016 -4.99 -21.52 18.84
C GLY A 1016 -6.48 -21.81 18.58
N PHE A 1017 -7.09 -22.50 19.54
CA PHE A 1017 -8.48 -22.97 19.55
C PHE A 1017 -9.29 -22.30 20.67
N ASP A 1018 -10.60 -22.11 20.45
CA ASP A 1018 -11.51 -21.77 21.55
C ASP A 1018 -11.79 -23.04 22.38
N THR A 1019 -11.05 -23.19 23.47
CA THR A 1019 -11.23 -24.31 24.41
C THR A 1019 -12.12 -23.95 25.60
N SER A 1020 -12.89 -22.86 25.53
CA SER A 1020 -13.63 -22.34 26.69
C SER A 1020 -14.71 -23.30 27.20
N ALA A 1021 -15.42 -23.99 26.30
CA ALA A 1021 -16.42 -25.00 26.68
C ALA A 1021 -15.78 -26.17 27.42
N SER A 1022 -14.69 -26.72 26.88
CA SER A 1022 -13.90 -27.77 27.54
C SER A 1022 -13.33 -27.29 28.87
N ALA A 1023 -12.88 -26.03 28.96
CA ALA A 1023 -12.36 -25.45 30.20
C ALA A 1023 -13.44 -25.35 31.29
N ARG A 1024 -14.65 -24.87 30.94
CA ARG A 1024 -15.80 -24.83 31.88
C ARG A 1024 -16.23 -26.21 32.33
N ALA A 1025 -16.34 -27.16 31.40
CA ALA A 1025 -16.66 -28.55 31.73
C ALA A 1025 -15.62 -29.18 32.68
N ARG A 1026 -14.33 -28.90 32.44
CA ARG A 1026 -13.26 -29.29 33.37
C ARG A 1026 -13.39 -28.62 34.73
N GLU A 1027 -13.72 -27.33 34.78
CA GLU A 1027 -13.90 -26.60 36.05
C GLU A 1027 -15.04 -27.19 36.90
N ARG A 1028 -16.20 -27.46 36.29
CA ARG A 1028 -17.33 -28.13 36.94
C ARG A 1028 -16.99 -29.52 37.43
N TRP A 1029 -16.27 -30.29 36.61
CA TRP A 1029 -15.77 -31.60 37.01
C TRP A 1029 -14.81 -31.50 38.20
N MET A 1030 -13.88 -30.54 38.19
CA MET A 1030 -12.91 -30.33 39.26
C MET A 1030 -13.55 -29.83 40.56
N SER A 1031 -14.61 -29.01 40.48
CA SER A 1031 -15.38 -28.52 41.64
C SER A 1031 -16.35 -29.57 42.20
N GLY A 1032 -16.74 -30.55 41.37
CA GLY A 1032 -17.77 -31.53 41.70
C GLY A 1032 -19.19 -30.99 41.62
N GLU A 1033 -19.41 -29.91 40.87
CA GLU A 1033 -20.73 -29.31 40.64
C GLU A 1033 -21.72 -30.31 40.05
N ASP A 1034 -21.24 -31.22 39.19
CA ASP A 1034 -22.07 -32.18 38.44
C ASP A 1034 -22.16 -33.56 39.12
N ASP A 1035 -21.56 -33.73 40.31
CA ASP A 1035 -21.42 -35.04 40.96
C ASP A 1035 -22.76 -35.75 41.21
N GLU A 1036 -23.82 -35.02 41.57
CA GLU A 1036 -25.13 -35.60 41.85
C GLU A 1036 -25.81 -36.11 40.56
N GLU A 1037 -25.84 -35.28 39.51
CA GLU A 1037 -26.37 -35.67 38.20
C GLU A 1037 -25.59 -36.86 37.63
N LEU A 1038 -24.26 -36.84 37.69
CA LEU A 1038 -23.43 -37.94 37.22
C LEU A 1038 -23.68 -39.24 37.99
N ARG A 1039 -23.93 -39.20 39.31
CA ARG A 1039 -24.29 -40.40 40.09
C ARG A 1039 -25.61 -40.99 39.61
N GLU A 1040 -26.61 -40.16 39.37
CA GLU A 1040 -27.90 -40.62 38.84
C GLU A 1040 -27.74 -41.26 37.45
N GLU A 1041 -26.98 -40.63 36.55
CA GLU A 1041 -26.70 -41.17 35.22
C GLU A 1041 -25.96 -42.52 35.28
N ILE A 1042 -24.98 -42.65 36.18
CA ILE A 1042 -24.25 -43.90 36.44
C ILE A 1042 -25.21 -45.01 36.90
N ASP A 1043 -26.06 -44.74 37.89
CA ASP A 1043 -26.99 -45.73 38.42
C ASP A 1043 -28.01 -46.16 37.35
N GLN A 1044 -28.48 -45.23 36.53
CA GLN A 1044 -29.37 -45.51 35.40
C GLN A 1044 -28.68 -46.35 34.32
N GLN A 1045 -27.42 -46.06 34.01
CA GLN A 1045 -26.64 -46.80 33.03
C GLN A 1045 -26.36 -48.23 33.52
N LEU A 1046 -26.01 -48.43 34.79
CA LEU A 1046 -25.88 -49.76 35.39
C LEU A 1046 -27.20 -50.54 35.32
N ALA A 1047 -28.32 -49.90 35.65
CA ALA A 1047 -29.65 -50.51 35.55
C ALA A 1047 -30.02 -50.91 34.11
N ARG A 1048 -29.54 -50.18 33.10
CA ARG A 1048 -29.71 -50.52 31.68
C ARG A 1048 -28.88 -51.71 31.26
N LEU A 1049 -27.60 -51.74 31.62
CA LEU A 1049 -26.71 -52.87 31.35
C LEU A 1049 -27.23 -54.15 32.01
N ASP A 1050 -27.73 -54.06 33.25
CA ASP A 1050 -28.41 -55.15 33.95
C ASP A 1050 -29.65 -55.66 33.21
N ARG A 1051 -30.48 -54.74 32.68
CA ARG A 1051 -31.65 -55.10 31.88
C ARG A 1051 -31.25 -55.79 30.58
N ALA A 1052 -30.25 -55.26 29.87
CA ALA A 1052 -29.74 -55.84 28.63
C ALA A 1052 -29.20 -57.26 28.86
N GLU A 1053 -28.42 -57.47 29.92
CA GLU A 1053 -27.90 -58.78 30.30
C GLU A 1053 -29.04 -59.76 30.63
N LYS A 1054 -30.00 -59.34 31.46
CA LYS A 1054 -31.15 -60.17 31.88
C LYS A 1054 -32.06 -60.55 30.70
N GLN A 1055 -32.34 -59.60 29.80
CA GLN A 1055 -33.20 -59.83 28.63
C GLN A 1055 -32.51 -60.69 27.57
N GLY A 1056 -31.19 -60.54 27.41
CA GLY A 1056 -30.39 -61.36 26.50
C GLY A 1056 -30.23 -62.80 27.00
N GLY A 1057 -29.97 -62.97 28.30
CA GLY A 1057 -29.79 -64.29 28.93
C GLY A 1057 -28.82 -65.19 28.15
N ARG A 1058 -29.16 -66.48 28.01
CA ARG A 1058 -28.34 -67.45 27.25
C ARG A 1058 -28.30 -67.20 25.73
N ARG A 1059 -29.02 -66.19 25.21
CA ARG A 1059 -29.07 -65.87 23.77
C ARG A 1059 -28.03 -64.82 23.37
N LEU A 1060 -27.33 -64.20 24.32
CA LEU A 1060 -26.21 -63.33 24.02
C LEU A 1060 -25.04 -64.17 23.49
N ASN A 1061 -24.42 -63.72 22.40
CA ASN A 1061 -23.13 -64.25 22.01
C ASN A 1061 -22.06 -63.79 23.02
N ALA A 1062 -20.90 -64.46 23.03
CA ALA A 1062 -19.84 -64.15 23.99
C ALA A 1062 -19.34 -62.70 23.88
N ALA A 1063 -19.24 -62.15 22.68
CA ALA A 1063 -18.76 -60.79 22.46
C ALA A 1063 -19.73 -59.73 22.99
N THR A 1064 -21.03 -59.86 22.75
CA THR A 1064 -22.06 -58.96 23.30
C THR A 1064 -22.10 -59.04 24.83
N HIS A 1065 -21.98 -60.24 25.41
CA HIS A 1065 -21.94 -60.37 26.87
C HIS A 1065 -20.68 -59.74 27.47
N ALA A 1066 -19.52 -59.96 26.87
CA ALA A 1066 -18.28 -59.31 27.26
C ALA A 1066 -18.35 -57.77 27.11
N ALA A 1067 -19.01 -57.26 26.07
CA ALA A 1067 -19.23 -55.82 25.88
C ALA A 1067 -20.07 -55.22 27.02
N ILE A 1068 -21.16 -55.88 27.43
CA ILE A 1068 -21.97 -55.44 28.59
C ILE A 1068 -21.11 -55.39 29.86
N LEU A 1069 -20.30 -56.43 30.10
CA LEU A 1069 -19.43 -56.52 31.26
C LEU A 1069 -18.32 -55.44 31.23
N SER A 1070 -17.75 -55.16 30.06
CA SER A 1070 -16.75 -54.11 29.87
C SER A 1070 -17.35 -52.73 30.19
N LEU A 1071 -18.48 -52.39 29.57
CA LEU A 1071 -19.18 -51.12 29.82
C LEU A 1071 -19.62 -50.97 31.29
N ARG A 1072 -19.99 -52.08 31.95
CA ARG A 1072 -20.27 -52.09 33.39
C ARG A 1072 -19.01 -51.77 34.19
N GLY A 1073 -17.87 -52.35 33.81
CA GLY A 1073 -16.56 -52.02 34.37
C GLY A 1073 -16.22 -50.54 34.25
N ASP A 1074 -16.43 -49.94 33.08
CA ASP A 1074 -16.18 -48.52 32.82
C ASP A 1074 -17.08 -47.63 33.69
N THR A 1075 -18.37 -47.97 33.74
CA THR A 1075 -19.36 -47.24 34.54
C THR A 1075 -19.04 -47.31 36.04
N LEU A 1076 -18.63 -48.48 36.56
CA LEU A 1076 -18.24 -48.65 37.96
C LEU A 1076 -16.90 -47.98 38.29
N ARG A 1077 -15.96 -47.92 37.34
CA ARG A 1077 -14.69 -47.19 37.49
C ARG A 1077 -14.93 -45.68 37.54
N LEU A 1078 -15.87 -45.16 36.75
CA LEU A 1078 -16.29 -43.77 36.83
C LEU A 1078 -16.93 -43.49 38.20
N ARG A 1079 -17.84 -44.36 38.67
CA ARG A 1079 -18.42 -44.29 40.02
C ARG A 1079 -17.35 -44.23 41.11
N ALA A 1080 -16.34 -45.09 41.02
CA ALA A 1080 -15.23 -45.10 41.96
C ALA A 1080 -14.45 -43.78 41.99
N SER A 1081 -14.35 -43.09 40.85
CA SER A 1081 -13.65 -41.79 40.77
C SER A 1081 -14.43 -40.68 41.49
N LEU A 1082 -15.77 -40.77 41.48
CA LEU A 1082 -16.67 -39.85 42.18
C LEU A 1082 -16.76 -40.15 43.68
N ASP A 1083 -17.06 -41.40 44.02
CA ASP A 1083 -17.36 -41.84 45.38
C ASP A 1083 -16.11 -42.20 46.21
N ASP A 1084 -14.93 -42.22 45.58
CA ASP A 1084 -13.67 -42.66 46.20
C ASP A 1084 -13.81 -44.04 46.89
N SER A 1085 -14.46 -45.00 46.20
CA SER A 1085 -14.87 -46.30 46.76
C SER A 1085 -14.05 -47.48 46.24
N VAL A 1086 -13.44 -48.24 47.15
CA VAL A 1086 -12.72 -49.49 46.85
C VAL A 1086 -13.68 -50.58 46.40
N GLU A 1087 -14.90 -50.61 46.94
CA GLU A 1087 -15.93 -51.57 46.56
C GLU A 1087 -16.32 -51.42 45.10
N SER A 1088 -16.46 -50.16 44.63
CA SER A 1088 -16.72 -49.86 43.22
C SER A 1088 -15.56 -50.28 42.32
N LEU A 1089 -14.31 -50.08 42.75
CA LEU A 1089 -13.12 -50.55 42.03
C LEU A 1089 -13.01 -52.07 41.97
N ALA A 1090 -13.35 -52.76 43.07
CA ALA A 1090 -13.38 -54.22 43.12
C ALA A 1090 -14.46 -54.77 42.17
N ALA A 1091 -15.65 -54.16 42.16
CA ALA A 1091 -16.72 -54.52 41.25
C ALA A 1091 -16.36 -54.25 39.78
N ALA A 1092 -15.71 -53.12 39.48
CA ALA A 1092 -15.21 -52.82 38.15
C ALA A 1092 -14.16 -53.84 37.69
N THR A 1093 -13.18 -54.16 38.54
CA THR A 1093 -12.15 -55.18 38.28
C THR A 1093 -12.78 -56.54 38.00
N HIS A 1094 -13.78 -56.93 38.79
CA HIS A 1094 -14.52 -58.16 38.58
C HIS A 1094 -15.22 -58.18 37.22
N ALA A 1095 -15.90 -57.09 36.84
CA ALA A 1095 -16.61 -56.98 35.58
C ALA A 1095 -15.66 -57.12 34.37
N TYR A 1096 -14.52 -56.42 34.36
CA TYR A 1096 -13.54 -56.57 33.28
C TYR A 1096 -12.90 -57.96 33.25
N ALA A 1097 -12.60 -58.55 34.41
CA ALA A 1097 -12.04 -59.90 34.47
C ALA A 1097 -12.99 -60.93 33.87
N GLN A 1098 -14.30 -60.80 34.16
CA GLN A 1098 -15.35 -61.60 33.54
C GLN A 1098 -15.49 -61.32 32.05
N ALA A 1099 -15.41 -60.05 31.61
CA ALA A 1099 -15.43 -59.71 30.19
C ALA A 1099 -14.30 -60.42 29.42
N ARG A 1100 -13.08 -60.41 29.97
CA ARG A 1100 -11.92 -61.11 29.41
C ARG A 1100 -12.10 -62.63 29.41
N GLU A 1101 -12.69 -63.20 30.45
CA GLU A 1101 -12.96 -64.64 30.51
C GLU A 1101 -13.99 -65.07 29.48
N VAL A 1102 -15.08 -64.31 29.34
CA VAL A 1102 -16.17 -64.58 28.39
C VAL A 1102 -15.69 -64.43 26.95
N TRP A 1103 -14.93 -63.37 26.66
CA TRP A 1103 -14.38 -63.13 25.33
C TRP A 1103 -12.99 -62.48 25.40
N PRO A 1104 -11.90 -63.27 25.37
CA PRO A 1104 -10.54 -62.75 25.50
C PRO A 1104 -10.14 -61.72 24.44
N ALA A 1105 -10.85 -61.67 23.31
CA ALA A 1105 -10.56 -60.74 22.23
C ALA A 1105 -11.09 -59.30 22.46
N ILE A 1106 -11.83 -59.05 23.56
CA ILE A 1106 -12.37 -57.72 23.92
C ILE A 1106 -11.28 -56.69 24.21
N GLY A 1107 -10.10 -57.09 24.71
CA GLY A 1107 -8.94 -56.21 24.90
C GLY A 1107 -8.93 -55.32 26.15
N VAL A 1108 -9.53 -55.76 27.25
CA VAL A 1108 -9.69 -54.98 28.51
C VAL A 1108 -8.46 -55.02 29.43
N GLU A 1109 -7.31 -55.51 28.99
CA GLU A 1109 -6.09 -55.60 29.80
C GLU A 1109 -5.64 -54.22 30.29
N GLY A 1110 -5.74 -53.19 29.45
CA GLY A 1110 -5.41 -51.81 29.84
C GLY A 1110 -6.34 -51.28 30.94
N ASP A 1111 -7.63 -51.57 30.85
CA ASP A 1111 -8.65 -51.13 31.80
C ASP A 1111 -8.51 -51.84 33.16
N LEU A 1112 -8.15 -53.13 33.13
CA LEU A 1112 -7.79 -53.90 34.32
C LEU A 1112 -6.53 -53.35 35.00
N VAL A 1113 -5.50 -52.96 34.24
CA VAL A 1113 -4.31 -52.28 34.80
C VAL A 1113 -4.74 -50.97 35.47
N GLN A 1114 -5.48 -50.12 34.77
CA GLN A 1114 -5.92 -48.83 35.30
C GLN A 1114 -6.76 -48.97 36.58
N THR A 1115 -7.72 -49.88 36.58
CA THR A 1115 -8.59 -50.11 37.75
C THR A 1115 -7.82 -50.71 38.91
N GLY A 1116 -6.92 -51.66 38.64
CA GLY A 1116 -6.02 -52.23 39.65
C GLY A 1116 -5.12 -51.18 40.29
N LEU A 1117 -4.57 -50.26 39.49
CA LEU A 1117 -3.75 -49.13 39.99
C LEU A 1117 -4.56 -48.20 40.89
N MET A 1118 -5.79 -47.84 40.50
CA MET A 1118 -6.66 -47.04 41.37
C MET A 1118 -6.91 -47.75 42.71
N ALA A 1119 -7.14 -49.06 42.69
CA ALA A 1119 -7.39 -49.84 43.92
C ALA A 1119 -6.13 -49.92 44.81
N ILE A 1120 -4.94 -50.07 44.21
CA ILE A 1120 -3.66 -50.03 44.93
C ILE A 1120 -3.43 -48.66 45.56
N ILE A 1121 -3.62 -47.56 44.81
CA ILE A 1121 -3.48 -46.20 45.32
C ILE A 1121 -4.43 -46.00 46.50
N HIS A 1122 -5.68 -46.41 46.37
CA HIS A 1122 -6.67 -46.26 47.44
C HIS A 1122 -6.23 -46.98 48.73
N ARG A 1123 -5.84 -48.26 48.65
CA ARG A 1123 -5.35 -49.00 49.83
C ARG A 1123 -4.03 -48.45 50.39
N ALA A 1124 -3.14 -47.96 49.53
CA ALA A 1124 -1.85 -47.40 49.94
C ALA A 1124 -2.00 -46.05 50.67
N ARG A 1125 -3.08 -45.29 50.43
CA ARG A 1125 -3.39 -44.03 51.16
C ARG A 1125 -3.50 -44.25 52.67
N GLU A 1126 -4.00 -45.41 53.11
CA GLU A 1126 -4.05 -45.76 54.53
C GLU A 1126 -2.67 -45.83 55.20
N ARG A 1127 -1.61 -45.99 54.39
CA ARG A 1127 -0.21 -46.17 54.83
C ARG A 1127 0.65 -44.93 54.58
N SER A 1128 0.17 -43.94 53.81
CA SER A 1128 0.89 -42.69 53.52
C SER A 1128 -0.07 -41.49 53.45
N PRO A 1129 0.01 -40.56 54.43
CA PRO A 1129 -0.66 -39.28 54.37
C PRO A 1129 -0.27 -38.45 53.14
N GLU A 1130 0.99 -38.51 52.71
CA GLU A 1130 1.49 -37.78 51.54
C GLU A 1130 0.83 -38.28 50.24
N LEU A 1131 0.56 -39.58 50.14
CA LEU A 1131 -0.21 -40.15 49.03
C LEU A 1131 -1.68 -39.73 49.09
N THR A 1132 -2.25 -39.57 50.28
CA THR A 1132 -3.62 -39.06 50.43
C THR A 1132 -3.73 -37.64 49.88
N ASP A 1133 -2.82 -36.75 50.28
CA ASP A 1133 -2.77 -35.38 49.76
C ASP A 1133 -2.54 -35.34 48.25
N LEU A 1134 -1.70 -36.23 47.72
CA LEU A 1134 -1.46 -36.33 46.28
C LEU A 1134 -2.69 -36.85 45.52
N TRP A 1135 -3.38 -37.86 46.05
CA TRP A 1135 -4.62 -38.38 45.47
C TRP A 1135 -5.71 -37.32 45.45
N GLU A 1136 -5.94 -36.57 46.54
CA GLU A 1136 -6.97 -35.52 46.54
C GLU A 1136 -6.70 -34.44 45.49
N ARG A 1137 -5.42 -34.11 45.24
CA ARG A 1137 -5.05 -33.16 44.18
C ARG A 1137 -5.25 -33.73 42.77
N GLU A 1138 -4.89 -34.99 42.57
CA GLU A 1138 -4.83 -35.57 41.22
C GLU A 1138 -6.10 -36.33 40.81
N ARG A 1139 -6.95 -36.79 41.74
CA ARG A 1139 -8.06 -37.72 41.44
C ARG A 1139 -9.03 -37.17 40.40
N ARG A 1140 -9.36 -35.88 40.47
CA ARG A 1140 -10.21 -35.19 39.48
C ARG A 1140 -9.40 -34.64 38.30
N ARG A 1141 -8.09 -34.41 38.46
CA ARG A 1141 -7.26 -33.85 37.37
C ARG A 1141 -6.86 -34.91 36.34
N LEU A 1142 -6.20 -35.96 36.81
CA LEU A 1142 -5.62 -37.04 35.98
C LEU A 1142 -5.90 -38.43 36.58
N GLY A 1143 -6.62 -38.53 37.70
CA GLY A 1143 -6.86 -39.79 38.40
C GLY A 1143 -5.56 -40.45 38.85
N ALA A 1144 -5.52 -41.79 38.75
CA ALA A 1144 -4.32 -42.58 39.02
C ALA A 1144 -3.13 -42.24 38.11
N HIS A 1145 -3.38 -41.69 36.90
CA HIS A 1145 -2.31 -41.32 35.99
C HIS A 1145 -1.48 -40.17 36.57
N GLY A 1146 -2.12 -39.13 37.11
CA GLY A 1146 -1.43 -37.96 37.68
C GLY A 1146 -0.59 -38.29 38.89
N VAL A 1147 -1.10 -39.18 39.75
CA VAL A 1147 -0.34 -39.70 40.90
C VAL A 1147 0.95 -40.36 40.40
N LEU A 1148 0.84 -41.34 39.50
CA LEU A 1148 2.00 -42.10 39.04
C LEU A 1148 2.99 -41.23 38.26
N LEU A 1149 2.51 -40.33 37.41
CA LEU A 1149 3.36 -39.43 36.64
C LEU A 1149 4.11 -38.44 37.55
N THR A 1150 3.44 -37.93 38.58
CA THR A 1150 4.09 -37.08 39.59
C THR A 1150 5.21 -37.83 40.31
N LEU A 1151 4.98 -39.10 40.64
CA LEU A 1151 5.97 -39.95 41.30
C LEU A 1151 7.12 -40.35 40.37
N ALA A 1152 6.84 -40.61 39.10
CA ALA A 1152 7.84 -40.98 38.10
C ALA A 1152 8.74 -39.81 37.66
N THR A 1153 8.29 -38.56 37.82
CA THR A 1153 9.00 -37.36 37.33
C THR A 1153 9.65 -36.50 38.43
N LYS A 1154 9.30 -36.66 39.72
CA LYS A 1154 9.83 -35.83 40.82
C LYS A 1154 10.60 -36.65 41.87
N ALA A 1155 11.76 -36.14 42.31
CA ALA A 1155 12.70 -36.90 43.15
C ALA A 1155 12.45 -36.91 44.68
N ALA A 1156 11.80 -35.90 45.28
CA ALA A 1156 11.94 -35.65 46.73
C ALA A 1156 10.79 -36.12 47.67
N PRO A 1157 9.49 -36.15 47.29
CA PRO A 1157 8.44 -36.77 48.11
C PRO A 1157 8.14 -38.24 47.74
N ALA A 1158 8.81 -38.81 46.73
CA ALA A 1158 8.42 -40.07 46.11
C ALA A 1158 8.76 -41.34 46.92
N ALA A 1159 9.79 -41.32 47.78
CA ALA A 1159 10.29 -42.56 48.40
C ALA A 1159 9.28 -43.26 49.32
N ALA A 1160 8.65 -42.52 50.24
CA ALA A 1160 7.66 -43.08 51.17
C ALA A 1160 6.37 -43.51 50.46
N ILE A 1161 5.94 -42.74 49.45
CA ILE A 1161 4.77 -43.08 48.62
C ILE A 1161 5.05 -44.34 47.78
N ASN A 1162 6.23 -44.42 47.17
CA ASN A 1162 6.65 -45.59 46.39
C ASN A 1162 6.73 -46.84 47.28
N GLU A 1163 7.24 -46.72 48.51
CA GLU A 1163 7.26 -47.83 49.48
C GLU A 1163 5.83 -48.27 49.84
N ALA A 1164 4.91 -47.33 50.08
CA ALA A 1164 3.51 -47.64 50.39
C ALA A 1164 2.78 -48.35 49.24
N LEU A 1165 3.03 -47.94 47.99
CA LEU A 1165 2.49 -48.57 46.78
C LEU A 1165 3.08 -49.98 46.57
N ARG A 1166 4.41 -50.14 46.75
CA ARG A 1166 5.10 -51.43 46.61
C ARG A 1166 4.76 -52.45 47.69
N ALA A 1167 4.32 -51.98 48.85
CA ALA A 1167 3.85 -52.86 49.93
C ALA A 1167 2.49 -53.54 49.60
N ASP A 1168 1.77 -53.10 48.57
CA ASP A 1168 0.52 -53.74 48.16
C ASP A 1168 0.76 -55.03 47.38
N GLN A 1169 0.12 -56.12 47.83
CA GLN A 1169 0.34 -57.46 47.28
C GLN A 1169 -0.20 -57.60 45.83
N GLU A 1170 -1.13 -56.75 45.41
CA GLU A 1170 -1.69 -56.79 44.05
C GLU A 1170 -0.81 -56.09 43.01
N LEU A 1171 0.22 -55.35 43.43
CA LEU A 1171 1.11 -54.64 42.50
C LEU A 1171 1.78 -55.60 41.52
N ALA A 1172 2.23 -56.78 41.98
CA ALA A 1172 2.82 -57.80 41.12
C ALA A 1172 1.84 -58.28 40.04
N ASN A 1173 0.56 -58.48 40.39
CA ASN A 1173 -0.47 -58.90 39.44
C ASN A 1173 -0.73 -57.82 38.38
N VAL A 1174 -0.76 -56.56 38.79
CA VAL A 1174 -0.93 -55.41 37.88
C VAL A 1174 0.27 -55.26 36.94
N ILE A 1175 1.50 -55.49 37.41
CA ILE A 1175 2.71 -55.50 36.58
C ILE A 1175 2.67 -56.62 35.55
N GLU A 1176 2.32 -57.85 35.94
CA GLU A 1176 2.22 -58.96 34.99
C GLU A 1176 1.17 -58.69 33.91
N LEU A 1177 0.05 -58.08 34.29
CA LEU A 1177 -0.97 -57.66 33.33
C LEU A 1177 -0.47 -56.52 32.43
N ALA A 1178 0.28 -55.56 32.97
CA ALA A 1178 0.87 -54.48 32.18
C ALA A 1178 1.83 -55.00 31.11
N ARG A 1179 2.53 -56.12 31.36
CA ARG A 1179 3.39 -56.80 30.37
C ARG A 1179 2.60 -57.42 29.21
N THR A 1180 1.30 -57.66 29.37
CA THR A 1180 0.44 -58.17 28.28
C THR A 1180 -0.18 -57.07 27.44
N VAL A 1181 -0.11 -55.81 27.88
CA VAL A 1181 -0.60 -54.65 27.12
C VAL A 1181 0.39 -54.33 26.02
N ASP A 1182 -0.11 -54.02 24.82
CA ASP A 1182 0.73 -53.51 23.74
C ASP A 1182 1.28 -52.11 24.09
N VAL A 1183 2.57 -52.07 24.43
CA VAL A 1183 3.29 -50.84 24.79
C VAL A 1183 4.02 -50.19 23.62
N THR A 1184 3.99 -50.75 22.41
CA THR A 1184 4.79 -50.23 21.28
C THR A 1184 4.34 -48.85 20.79
N HIS A 1185 3.16 -48.39 21.23
CA HIS A 1185 2.61 -47.06 20.93
C HIS A 1185 2.41 -46.23 22.22
N GLY A 1186 3.17 -46.56 23.28
CA GLY A 1186 3.40 -45.71 24.45
C GLY A 1186 2.16 -45.32 25.25
N LYS A 1187 1.93 -45.97 26.40
CA LYS A 1187 0.95 -45.51 27.39
C LYS A 1187 1.68 -44.85 28.57
N PRO A 1188 1.52 -43.53 28.82
CA PRO A 1188 2.23 -42.82 29.88
C PRO A 1188 2.08 -43.47 31.26
N VAL A 1189 0.90 -44.02 31.54
CA VAL A 1189 0.61 -44.73 32.81
C VAL A 1189 1.40 -46.01 32.99
N ILE A 1190 1.68 -46.75 31.91
CA ILE A 1190 2.44 -48.01 31.97
C ILE A 1190 3.92 -47.71 32.21
N TRP A 1191 4.45 -46.67 31.55
CA TRP A 1191 5.80 -46.18 31.83
C TRP A 1191 5.93 -45.70 33.28
N ALA A 1192 5.00 -44.86 33.75
CA ALA A 1192 5.03 -44.33 35.11
C ALA A 1192 4.90 -45.44 36.17
N LEU A 1193 4.03 -46.43 35.93
CA LEU A 1193 3.95 -47.64 36.74
C LEU A 1193 5.29 -48.38 36.81
N ALA A 1194 5.94 -48.60 35.67
CA ALA A 1194 7.21 -49.32 35.62
C ALA A 1194 8.32 -48.60 36.39
N VAL A 1195 8.40 -47.27 36.30
CA VAL A 1195 9.33 -46.44 37.07
C VAL A 1195 9.05 -46.57 38.58
N VAL A 1196 7.79 -46.40 38.99
CA VAL A 1196 7.38 -46.50 40.41
C VAL A 1196 7.64 -47.90 40.98
N ALA A 1197 7.44 -48.94 40.18
CA ALA A 1197 7.67 -50.34 40.55
C ALA A 1197 9.12 -50.83 40.43
N GLU A 1198 10.04 -50.02 39.89
CA GLU A 1198 11.44 -50.42 39.58
C GLU A 1198 11.54 -51.59 38.58
N GLU A 1199 10.61 -51.67 37.63
CA GLU A 1199 10.53 -52.70 36.60
C GLU A 1199 11.26 -52.28 35.30
N SER A 1200 12.59 -52.33 35.34
CA SER A 1200 13.46 -51.83 34.25
C SER A 1200 13.12 -52.33 32.84
N THR A 1201 12.68 -53.58 32.68
CA THR A 1201 12.32 -54.13 31.36
C THR A 1201 11.02 -53.54 30.81
N LEU A 1202 10.03 -53.36 31.67
CA LEU A 1202 8.74 -52.76 31.30
C LEU A 1202 8.91 -51.25 31.06
N GLU A 1203 9.76 -50.60 31.87
CA GLU A 1203 10.11 -49.19 31.71
C GLU A 1203 10.73 -48.93 30.33
N ALA A 1204 11.75 -49.70 29.95
CA ALA A 1204 12.42 -49.55 28.66
C ALA A 1204 11.45 -49.75 27.48
N ALA A 1205 10.58 -50.76 27.56
CA ALA A 1205 9.59 -51.03 26.52
C ALA A 1205 8.52 -49.93 26.40
N ALA A 1206 7.99 -49.46 27.54
CA ALA A 1206 6.99 -48.41 27.57
C ALA A 1206 7.56 -47.05 27.14
N ARG A 1207 8.80 -46.74 27.53
CA ARG A 1207 9.52 -45.55 27.10
C ARG A 1207 9.75 -45.53 25.58
N ALA A 1208 10.22 -46.64 25.00
CA ALA A 1208 10.41 -46.75 23.56
C ALA A 1208 9.10 -46.52 22.78
N GLY A 1209 7.97 -46.98 23.32
CA GLY A 1209 6.66 -46.70 22.74
C GLY A 1209 6.25 -45.22 22.83
N LEU A 1210 6.54 -44.55 23.94
CA LEU A 1210 6.26 -43.11 24.12
C LEU A 1210 7.10 -42.24 23.19
N GLU A 1211 8.34 -42.67 22.93
CA GLU A 1211 9.28 -42.03 22.01
C GLU A 1211 9.04 -42.41 20.54
N SER A 1212 8.07 -43.29 20.26
CA SER A 1212 7.69 -43.58 18.88
C SER A 1212 7.15 -42.32 18.20
N GLU A 1213 7.48 -42.13 16.91
CA GLU A 1213 7.07 -40.95 16.13
C GLU A 1213 5.56 -40.72 16.23
N TYR A 1214 4.78 -41.78 16.07
CA TYR A 1214 3.33 -41.74 16.17
C TYR A 1214 2.85 -41.20 17.53
N SER A 1215 3.37 -41.72 18.64
CA SER A 1215 2.91 -41.34 19.99
C SER A 1215 3.43 -39.96 20.41
N ALA A 1216 4.55 -39.52 19.86
CA ALA A 1216 5.00 -38.13 20.02
C ALA A 1216 4.05 -37.17 19.29
N VAL A 1217 3.81 -37.40 18.00
CA VAL A 1217 2.97 -36.52 17.17
C VAL A 1217 1.51 -36.50 17.64
N ALA A 1218 0.93 -37.64 18.00
CA ALA A 1218 -0.46 -37.68 18.49
C ALA A 1218 -0.65 -36.91 19.80
N ARG A 1219 0.37 -36.91 20.68
CA ARG A 1219 0.33 -36.12 21.93
C ARG A 1219 0.45 -34.63 21.64
N GLU A 1220 1.42 -34.23 20.79
CA GLU A 1220 1.58 -32.83 20.39
C GLU A 1220 0.28 -32.27 19.81
N ILE A 1221 -0.40 -33.04 18.95
CA ILE A 1221 -1.71 -32.67 18.39
C ILE A 1221 -2.74 -32.48 19.51
N ALA A 1222 -2.89 -33.45 20.41
CA ALA A 1222 -3.83 -33.36 21.51
C ALA A 1222 -3.53 -32.15 22.44
N ALA A 1223 -2.24 -31.82 22.63
CA ALA A 1223 -1.81 -30.66 23.40
C ALA A 1223 -2.07 -29.32 22.72
N VAL A 1224 -2.07 -29.29 21.39
CA VAL A 1224 -2.49 -28.10 20.63
C VAL A 1224 -4.00 -27.92 20.68
N LEU A 1225 -4.77 -29.00 20.51
CA LEU A 1225 -6.24 -28.96 20.45
C LEU A 1225 -6.89 -28.67 21.81
N ASP A 1226 -6.29 -29.18 22.90
CA ASP A 1226 -6.70 -28.88 24.26
C ASP A 1226 -5.47 -28.79 25.18
N PRO A 1227 -4.88 -27.59 25.34
CA PRO A 1227 -3.62 -27.37 26.05
C PRO A 1227 -3.64 -27.70 27.55
N GLU A 1228 -4.81 -27.88 28.12
CA GLU A 1228 -5.00 -28.30 29.50
C GLU A 1228 -5.62 -29.69 29.62
N SER A 1229 -5.80 -30.41 28.51
CA SER A 1229 -6.20 -31.81 28.54
C SER A 1229 -5.22 -32.62 29.39
N PRO A 1230 -5.68 -33.73 29.97
CA PRO A 1230 -4.80 -34.68 30.62
C PRO A 1230 -3.56 -35.05 29.79
N ILE A 1231 -3.73 -35.24 28.49
CA ILE A 1231 -2.64 -35.59 27.55
C ILE A 1231 -1.64 -34.43 27.40
N ALA A 1232 -2.12 -33.19 27.30
CA ALA A 1232 -1.26 -32.01 27.23
C ALA A 1232 -0.45 -31.79 28.51
N VAL A 1233 -1.08 -32.03 29.68
CA VAL A 1233 -0.39 -31.96 30.97
C VAL A 1233 0.71 -33.01 31.04
N ILE A 1234 0.42 -34.24 30.59
CA ILE A 1234 1.39 -35.34 30.50
C ILE A 1234 2.58 -34.94 29.62
N GLU A 1235 2.34 -34.35 28.45
CA GLU A 1235 3.39 -33.93 27.54
C GLU A 1235 4.28 -32.84 28.14
N LYS A 1236 3.69 -31.84 28.82
CA LYS A 1236 4.43 -30.81 29.57
C LYS A 1236 5.26 -31.38 30.72
N THR A 1237 4.83 -32.50 31.34
CA THR A 1237 5.55 -33.15 32.45
C THR A 1237 6.56 -34.22 32.02
N LEU A 1238 6.44 -34.73 30.79
CA LEU A 1238 7.35 -35.71 30.19
C LEU A 1238 8.11 -35.07 29.02
N PRO A 1239 9.04 -34.13 29.25
CA PRO A 1239 9.96 -33.71 28.19
C PRO A 1239 10.85 -34.91 27.87
N LEU A 1240 10.49 -35.63 26.80
CA LEU A 1240 11.25 -36.78 26.30
C LEU A 1240 12.41 -36.35 25.37
N THR A 1241 12.67 -35.05 25.26
CA THR A 1241 13.87 -34.53 24.59
C THR A 1241 15.08 -34.70 25.50
N SER A 1242 16.15 -35.28 24.95
CA SER A 1242 17.40 -35.59 25.63
C SER A 1242 18.30 -34.39 25.93
N ASP A 1243 17.73 -33.21 26.22
CA ASP A 1243 18.48 -32.01 26.63
C ASP A 1243 18.39 -31.76 28.14
#